data_AF-A0A2U1V151-F1
#
_entry.id   AF-A0A2U1V151-F1
#
_cell.length_a   1.000
_cell.length_b   1.000
_cell.length_c   1.000
_cell.angle_alpha   90.00
_cell.angle_beta   90.00
_cell.angle_gamma   90.00
#
_symmetry.space_group_name_H-M   'P 1'
#
loop_
_entity.id
_entity.type
_entity.pdbx_description
1 polymer ?
#
loop_
_entity_poly.entity_id
_entity_poly.type
_entity_poly.pdbx_seq_one_letter_code
_entity_poly.pdbx_strand_id
1 'polypeptide(L)'
;MPDIRIPDAAPSAKVAPAEAPDIRSLTTLAGAVVVVAGLYLGRDVLIPVTLAILLSLVLSPLVRLLRRARLGRVGSVILAVLVAIGVLVAAGIVIGAQLAELAQSLPLYQHSLQQKIDTLRQMTVGRLGEVLERIGGEATRTAPSVVPPVTPQGGTEPPPVRVEVLEPALTPGQMATNLLSPLAGPLAQTGIVLVVTVFILVQREDLRDRLIRLFGSTDLHRTTVAMDDAAYRLSRFFLAQLSINLGFGAVIAAGLLLIGVPSPLLWGLLAALLRFVPYVGAVLGAVLPIGVAAAVDPGWSMALWTAVLFLAIEPLIAHVVEPLAYGHSTGMSPVSVVVAAIFWSWIWGPIGLIIATPLTLCLVVLGRHVDRLEFLDVLLGDRPALTPVENFYQRALAGDPDEVQEQAELLLRERSLCSYYDEVALKGLALAASDVRRGLVTPGQLARIREAVQDLAEGLGELPDVDPPAVPPSGNGGRILRLSSAEQRLPAPVPMKLPDARDIPPPWRAEGAVLCVAGRGPLDEISALLLAQILGKHGLGARVVPHAAVSRRDIARLDTRGALMVCVCVVQMPGAPSHLRYLLRRLRQVLPQTPIVAGIWTGQEAGLDERLQDNLEARHIVRTLRDAVLACARAAVEEADQDARRPASP
;
A
#
# COMPACT_ATOMS: atom_id res chain seq x y z
N MET A 1 69.23 1.73 13.18
CA MET A 1 67.77 1.51 13.28
C MET A 1 67.20 1.62 11.88
N PRO A 2 66.42 0.63 11.41
CA PRO A 2 65.92 0.60 10.04
C PRO A 2 64.72 1.54 9.85
N ASP A 3 64.69 2.13 8.66
CA ASP A 3 63.73 3.09 8.13
C ASP A 3 62.32 2.48 8.06
N ILE A 4 61.40 2.97 8.91
CA ILE A 4 60.00 2.53 8.93
C ILE A 4 59.29 3.22 7.75
N ARG A 5 59.24 2.55 6.61
CA ARG A 5 58.34 2.94 5.51
C ARG A 5 56.90 2.68 5.94
N ILE A 6 56.18 3.77 6.20
CA ILE A 6 54.72 3.77 6.30
C ILE A 6 54.16 3.33 4.94
N PRO A 7 53.34 2.27 4.84
CA PRO A 7 52.74 1.87 3.58
C PRO A 7 51.79 2.97 3.07
N ASP A 8 51.92 3.31 1.79
CA ASP A 8 51.07 4.30 1.11
C ASP A 8 49.60 4.02 1.38
N ALA A 9 48.88 5.04 1.83
CA ALA A 9 47.44 4.98 2.07
C ALA A 9 46.73 4.46 0.81
N ALA A 10 45.90 3.44 0.98
CA ALA A 10 45.08 2.86 -0.08
C ALA A 10 44.34 4.00 -0.83
N PRO A 11 44.27 3.96 -2.17
CA PRO A 11 43.62 5.01 -2.94
C PRO A 11 42.18 5.17 -2.45
N SER A 12 41.85 6.35 -1.94
CA SER A 12 40.49 6.71 -1.57
C SER A 12 39.61 6.46 -2.79
N ALA A 13 38.59 5.62 -2.62
CA ALA A 13 37.60 5.37 -3.64
C ALA A 13 36.99 6.72 -4.02
N LYS A 14 37.32 7.21 -5.22
CA LYS A 14 36.69 8.39 -5.79
C LYS A 14 35.23 8.04 -6.00
N VAL A 15 34.37 8.47 -5.07
CA VAL A 15 32.93 8.56 -5.32
C VAL A 15 32.79 9.41 -6.57
N ALA A 16 32.33 8.80 -7.66
CA ALA A 16 32.06 9.56 -8.88
C ALA A 16 31.11 10.72 -8.50
N PRO A 17 31.41 11.97 -8.88
CA PRO A 17 30.49 13.07 -8.66
C PRO A 17 29.15 12.71 -9.29
N ALA A 18 28.04 13.04 -8.62
CA ALA A 18 26.70 12.82 -9.16
C ALA A 18 26.66 13.35 -10.60
N GLU A 19 26.41 12.46 -11.56
CA GLU A 19 26.30 12.84 -12.96
C GLU A 19 25.25 13.95 -13.10
N ALA A 20 25.53 14.95 -13.94
CA ALA A 20 24.56 15.99 -14.25
C ALA A 20 23.25 15.33 -14.73
N PRO A 21 22.07 15.88 -14.37
CA PRO A 21 20.79 15.26 -14.70
C PRO A 21 20.73 14.91 -16.19
N ASP A 22 20.61 13.61 -16.47
CA ASP A 22 20.55 13.05 -17.83
C ASP A 22 19.45 13.76 -18.64
N ILE A 23 19.67 14.00 -19.94
CA ILE A 23 18.69 14.64 -20.85
C ILE A 23 17.33 13.92 -20.78
N ARG A 24 17.36 12.61 -20.47
CA ARG A 24 16.18 11.79 -20.20
C ARG A 24 15.38 12.24 -18.97
N SER A 25 16.04 12.68 -17.89
CA SER A 25 15.38 13.21 -16.69
C SER A 25 14.74 14.58 -16.94
N LEU A 26 15.40 15.44 -17.73
CA LEU A 26 14.85 16.74 -18.14
C LEU A 26 13.64 16.59 -19.06
N THR A 27 13.70 15.68 -20.04
CA THR A 27 12.58 15.43 -20.96
C THR A 27 11.37 14.79 -20.26
N THR A 28 11.59 13.91 -19.29
CA THR A 28 10.50 13.35 -18.47
C THR A 28 9.85 14.42 -17.59
N LEU A 29 10.64 15.29 -16.95
CA LEU A 29 10.12 16.42 -16.17
C LEU A 29 9.32 17.39 -17.05
N ALA A 30 9.85 17.77 -18.22
CA ALA A 30 9.14 18.63 -19.17
C ALA A 30 7.83 17.98 -19.64
N GLY A 31 7.84 16.68 -19.95
CA GLY A 31 6.64 15.93 -20.29
C GLY A 31 5.60 15.94 -19.16
N ALA A 32 6.01 15.75 -17.91
CA ALA A 32 5.12 15.82 -16.76
C ALA A 32 4.48 17.20 -16.59
N VAL A 33 5.26 18.28 -16.75
CA VAL A 33 4.75 19.65 -16.69
C VAL A 33 3.73 19.92 -17.79
N VAL A 34 3.99 19.47 -19.03
CA VAL A 34 3.06 19.62 -20.15
C VAL A 34 1.74 18.87 -19.89
N VAL A 35 1.81 17.65 -19.34
CA VAL A 35 0.61 16.88 -18.97
C VAL A 35 -0.20 17.61 -17.89
N VAL A 36 0.46 18.08 -16.82
CA VAL A 36 -0.23 18.81 -15.74
C VAL A 36 -0.86 20.11 -16.25
N ALA A 37 -0.14 20.87 -17.08
CA ALA A 37 -0.66 22.08 -17.71
C ALA A 37 -1.86 21.77 -18.62
N GLY A 38 -1.80 20.69 -19.40
CA GLY A 38 -2.91 20.22 -20.21
C GLY A 38 -4.15 19.82 -19.39
N LEU A 39 -3.95 19.12 -18.26
CA LEU A 39 -5.03 18.76 -17.34
C LEU A 39 -5.70 19.98 -16.70
N TYR A 40 -4.92 21.01 -16.38
CA TYR A 40 -5.41 22.25 -15.78
C TYR A 40 -6.15 23.13 -16.81
N LEU A 41 -5.56 23.36 -17.98
CA LEU A 41 -6.15 24.17 -19.05
C LEU A 41 -7.38 23.50 -19.68
N GLY A 42 -7.37 22.17 -19.79
CA GLY A 42 -8.47 21.38 -20.38
C GLY A 42 -9.63 21.07 -19.42
N ARG A 43 -9.62 21.59 -18.19
CA ARG A 43 -10.57 21.20 -17.12
C ARG A 43 -12.05 21.30 -17.54
N ASP A 44 -12.44 22.30 -18.31
CA ASP A 44 -13.83 22.52 -18.73
C ASP A 44 -14.36 21.41 -19.64
N VAL A 45 -13.47 20.70 -20.34
CA VAL A 45 -13.79 19.55 -21.20
C VAL A 45 -13.50 18.23 -20.48
N LEU A 46 -12.37 18.15 -19.77
CA LEU A 46 -11.90 16.93 -19.12
C LEU A 46 -12.75 16.53 -17.92
N ILE A 47 -13.25 17.49 -17.14
CA ILE A 47 -14.09 17.20 -15.97
C ILE A 47 -15.38 16.47 -16.41
N PRO A 48 -16.19 16.98 -17.37
CA PRO A 48 -17.38 16.28 -17.82
C PRO A 48 -17.10 14.89 -18.41
N VAL A 49 -16.03 14.75 -19.20
CA VAL A 49 -15.63 13.47 -19.78
C VAL A 49 -15.23 12.47 -18.69
N THR A 50 -14.44 12.90 -17.71
CA THR A 50 -14.01 12.05 -16.59
C THR A 50 -15.21 11.62 -15.76
N LEU A 51 -16.08 12.56 -15.37
CA LEU A 51 -17.31 12.26 -14.65
C LEU A 51 -18.19 11.28 -15.44
N ALA A 52 -18.29 11.44 -16.75
CA ALA A 52 -19.05 10.53 -17.60
C ALA A 52 -18.44 9.13 -17.67
N ILE A 53 -17.11 9.01 -17.74
CA ILE A 53 -16.41 7.72 -17.65
C ILE A 53 -16.72 7.06 -16.29
N LEU A 54 -16.56 7.78 -15.19
CA LEU A 54 -16.84 7.24 -13.85
C LEU A 54 -18.31 6.84 -13.70
N LEU A 55 -19.25 7.69 -14.10
CA LEU A 55 -20.69 7.40 -14.07
C LEU A 55 -21.04 6.20 -14.96
N SER A 56 -20.40 6.04 -16.12
CA SER A 56 -20.58 4.86 -16.98
C SER A 56 -20.18 3.56 -16.29
N LEU A 57 -19.18 3.59 -15.39
CA LEU A 57 -18.74 2.42 -14.63
C LEU A 57 -19.73 2.08 -13.51
N VAL A 58 -20.35 3.09 -12.90
CA VAL A 58 -21.43 2.91 -11.91
C VAL A 58 -22.69 2.34 -12.57
N LEU A 59 -23.03 2.83 -13.76
CA LEU A 59 -24.22 2.37 -14.50
C LEU A 59 -24.00 1.05 -15.26
N SER A 60 -22.75 0.64 -15.51
CA SER A 60 -22.41 -0.61 -16.20
C SER A 60 -23.13 -1.85 -15.63
N PRO A 61 -23.13 -2.13 -14.32
CA PRO A 61 -23.85 -3.28 -13.77
C PRO A 61 -25.36 -3.21 -14.03
N LEU A 62 -25.96 -2.03 -13.91
CA LEU A 62 -27.39 -1.81 -14.19
C LEU A 62 -27.71 -2.08 -15.67
N VAL A 63 -26.89 -1.56 -16.60
CA VAL A 63 -27.04 -1.81 -18.04
C VAL A 63 -26.91 -3.31 -18.35
N ARG A 64 -25.97 -4.02 -17.71
CA ARG A 64 -25.81 -5.48 -17.89
C ARG A 64 -27.03 -6.24 -17.36
N LEU A 65 -27.60 -5.83 -16.24
CA LEU A 65 -28.80 -6.42 -15.66
C LEU A 65 -30.02 -6.23 -16.59
N LEU A 66 -30.22 -5.02 -17.11
CA LEU A 66 -31.27 -4.71 -18.08
C LEU A 66 -31.10 -5.46 -19.41
N ARG A 67 -29.85 -5.63 -19.87
CA ARG A 67 -29.53 -6.44 -21.06
C ARG A 67 -29.88 -7.92 -20.85
N ARG A 68 -29.70 -8.45 -19.63
CA ARG A 68 -30.14 -9.83 -19.29
C ARG A 68 -31.67 -9.97 -19.34
N ALA A 69 -32.42 -8.89 -19.13
CA ALA A 69 -33.88 -8.84 -19.29
C ALA A 69 -34.34 -8.71 -20.76
N ARG A 70 -33.48 -9.05 -21.74
CA ARG A 70 -33.73 -9.04 -23.19
C ARG A 70 -33.93 -7.67 -23.85
N LEU A 71 -33.58 -6.57 -23.18
CA LEU A 71 -33.55 -5.25 -23.81
C LEU A 71 -32.30 -5.12 -24.72
N GLY A 72 -32.46 -4.52 -25.90
CA GLY A 72 -31.33 -4.23 -26.80
C GLY A 72 -30.27 -3.32 -26.16
N ARG A 73 -29.06 -3.26 -26.72
CA ARG A 73 -27.92 -2.49 -26.15
C ARG A 73 -28.29 -1.02 -25.88
N VAL A 74 -28.83 -0.34 -26.90
CA VAL A 74 -29.19 1.09 -26.80
C VAL A 74 -30.35 1.30 -25.81
N GLY A 75 -31.38 0.46 -25.86
CA GLY A 75 -32.53 0.55 -24.95
C GLY A 75 -32.14 0.35 -23.48
N SER A 76 -31.23 -0.60 -23.20
CA SER A 76 -30.71 -0.83 -21.85
C SER A 76 -29.93 0.38 -21.31
N VAL A 77 -29.14 1.06 -22.17
CA VAL A 77 -28.40 2.27 -21.79
C VAL A 77 -29.35 3.43 -21.52
N ILE A 78 -30.29 3.71 -22.43
CA ILE A 78 -31.25 4.80 -22.26
C ILE A 78 -32.06 4.58 -20.97
N LEU A 79 -32.57 3.35 -20.76
CA LEU A 79 -33.34 3.04 -19.56
C LEU A 79 -32.50 3.17 -18.28
N ALA A 80 -31.24 2.71 -18.27
CA ALA A 80 -30.36 2.87 -17.12
C ALA A 80 -30.11 4.35 -16.78
N VAL A 81 -29.90 5.19 -17.79
CA VAL A 81 -29.70 6.64 -17.61
C VAL A 81 -30.99 7.31 -17.14
N LEU A 82 -32.15 6.95 -17.71
CA LEU A 82 -33.46 7.45 -17.25
C LEU A 82 -33.74 7.06 -15.80
N VAL A 83 -33.41 5.83 -15.38
CA VAL A 83 -33.52 5.40 -13.99
C VAL A 83 -32.61 6.24 -13.10
N ALA A 84 -31.36 6.47 -13.50
CA ALA A 84 -30.42 7.30 -12.74
C ALA A 84 -30.92 8.75 -12.59
N ILE A 85 -31.41 9.36 -13.68
CA ILE A 85 -32.03 10.69 -13.65
C ILE A 85 -33.26 10.69 -12.74
N GLY A 86 -34.13 9.66 -12.84
CA GLY A 86 -35.30 9.51 -11.99
C GLY A 86 -34.96 9.46 -10.50
N VAL A 87 -33.92 8.72 -10.14
CA VAL A 87 -33.42 8.65 -8.75
C VAL A 87 -32.89 10.01 -8.28
N LEU A 88 -32.11 10.71 -9.10
CA LEU A 88 -31.58 12.05 -8.76
C LEU A 88 -32.69 13.08 -8.62
N VAL A 89 -33.68 13.08 -9.52
CA VAL A 89 -34.84 13.98 -9.46
C VAL A 89 -35.69 13.67 -8.23
N ALA A 90 -35.97 12.40 -7.95
CA ALA A 90 -36.72 12.00 -6.76
C ALA A 90 -36.00 12.44 -5.47
N ALA A 91 -34.68 12.22 -5.38
CA ALA A 91 -33.85 12.68 -4.27
C ALA A 91 -33.91 14.22 -4.13
N GLY A 92 -33.77 14.96 -5.23
CA GLY A 92 -33.87 16.43 -5.24
C GLY A 92 -35.23 16.95 -4.78
N ILE A 93 -36.33 16.31 -5.20
CA ILE A 93 -37.68 16.66 -4.75
C ILE A 93 -37.83 16.40 -3.25
N VAL A 94 -37.37 15.25 -2.75
CA VAL A 94 -37.44 14.90 -1.32
C VAL A 94 -36.62 15.85 -0.46
N ILE A 95 -35.42 16.23 -0.92
CA ILE A 95 -34.56 17.22 -0.25
C ILE A 95 -35.24 18.59 -0.24
N GLY A 96 -35.72 19.04 -1.41
CA GLY A 96 -36.36 20.35 -1.56
C GLY A 96 -37.62 20.49 -0.71
N ALA A 97 -38.46 19.45 -0.67
CA ALA A 97 -39.67 19.42 0.15
C ALA A 97 -39.33 19.52 1.65
N GLN A 98 -38.36 18.75 2.12
CA GLN A 98 -37.97 18.77 3.54
C GLN A 98 -37.23 20.06 3.92
N LEU A 99 -36.44 20.66 3.02
CA LEU A 99 -35.83 21.97 3.26
C LEU A 99 -36.88 23.08 3.34
N ALA A 100 -37.91 23.03 2.50
CA ALA A 100 -39.02 23.98 2.55
C ALA A 100 -39.79 23.89 3.88
N GLU A 101 -40.03 22.67 4.36
CA GLU A 101 -40.65 22.42 5.67
C GLU A 101 -39.78 22.98 6.82
N LEU A 102 -38.46 22.70 6.79
CA LEU A 102 -37.50 23.26 7.75
C LEU A 102 -37.50 24.79 7.74
N ALA A 103 -37.49 25.42 6.57
CA ALA A 103 -37.50 26.88 6.44
C ALA A 103 -38.78 27.51 7.01
N GLN A 104 -39.94 26.86 6.84
CA GLN A 104 -41.20 27.31 7.43
C GLN A 104 -41.22 27.17 8.95
N SER A 105 -40.54 26.16 9.50
CA SER A 105 -40.41 25.97 10.95
C SER A 105 -39.33 26.86 11.61
N LEU A 106 -38.55 27.60 10.83
CA LEU A 106 -37.43 28.42 11.32
C LEU A 106 -37.81 29.48 12.38
N PRO A 107 -38.96 30.20 12.28
CA PRO A 107 -39.36 31.18 13.29
C PRO A 107 -39.53 30.57 14.69
N LEU A 108 -39.98 29.30 14.78
CA LEU A 108 -40.15 28.59 16.04
C LEU A 108 -38.78 28.30 16.70
N TYR A 109 -37.76 28.00 15.90
CA TYR A 109 -36.41 27.73 16.40
C TYR A 109 -35.67 28.98 16.86
N GLN A 110 -35.97 30.15 16.29
CA GLN A 110 -35.33 31.42 16.69
C GLN A 110 -35.54 31.72 18.17
N HIS A 111 -36.72 31.45 18.70
CA HIS A 111 -37.03 31.65 20.12
C HIS A 111 -36.20 30.72 21.02
N SER A 112 -36.08 29.44 20.68
CA SER A 112 -35.25 28.48 21.42
C SER A 112 -33.75 28.82 21.37
N LEU A 113 -33.27 29.27 20.21
CA LEU A 113 -31.88 29.72 20.03
C LEU A 113 -31.55 30.96 20.86
N GLN A 114 -32.44 31.97 20.89
CA GLN A 114 -32.27 33.16 21.72
C GLN A 114 -32.22 32.80 23.20
N GLN A 115 -33.15 31.96 23.68
CA GLN A 115 -33.15 31.49 25.06
C GLN A 115 -31.88 30.71 25.43
N LYS A 116 -31.32 29.92 24.50
CA LYS A 116 -30.05 29.20 24.71
C LYS A 116 -28.84 30.12 24.76
N ILE A 117 -28.79 31.12 23.89
CA ILE A 117 -27.72 32.13 23.93
C ILE A 117 -27.80 32.92 25.23
N ASP A 118 -29.00 33.29 25.69
CA ASP A 118 -29.20 34.02 26.93
C ASP A 118 -28.86 33.17 28.17
N THR A 119 -29.23 31.88 28.20
CA THR A 119 -28.86 30.98 29.30
C THR A 119 -27.38 30.65 29.33
N LEU A 120 -26.73 30.42 28.17
CA LEU A 120 -25.27 30.28 28.09
C LEU A 120 -24.56 31.56 28.51
N ARG A 121 -25.05 32.72 28.07
CA ARG A 121 -24.52 34.03 28.45
C ARG A 121 -24.71 34.27 29.95
N GLN A 122 -25.83 33.92 30.55
CA GLN A 122 -26.03 34.01 32.00
C GLN A 122 -25.14 33.04 32.78
N MET A 123 -24.92 31.81 32.30
CA MET A 123 -23.97 30.87 32.93
C MET A 123 -22.51 31.30 32.80
N THR A 124 -22.15 31.97 31.70
CA THR A 124 -20.77 32.40 31.41
C THR A 124 -20.46 33.78 32.02
N VAL A 125 -21.32 34.76 31.78
CA VAL A 125 -21.25 36.13 32.34
C VAL A 125 -21.59 36.14 33.82
N GLY A 126 -22.49 35.29 34.30
CA GLY A 126 -22.76 35.16 35.74
C GLY A 126 -21.54 34.67 36.50
N ARG A 127 -20.83 33.64 36.01
CA ARG A 127 -19.59 33.14 36.63
C ARG A 127 -18.42 34.11 36.48
N LEU A 128 -18.28 34.77 35.33
CA LEU A 128 -17.25 35.81 35.13
C LEU A 128 -17.53 37.04 35.98
N GLY A 129 -18.79 37.46 36.08
CA GLY A 129 -19.25 38.57 36.91
C GLY A 129 -19.06 38.30 38.40
N GLU A 130 -19.38 37.08 38.87
CA GLU A 130 -19.15 36.68 40.27
C GLU A 130 -17.65 36.63 40.61
N VAL A 131 -16.80 36.24 39.66
CA VAL A 131 -15.33 36.31 39.82
C VAL A 131 -14.83 37.76 39.76
N LEU A 132 -15.39 38.60 38.89
CA LEU A 132 -15.05 40.03 38.81
C LEU A 132 -15.55 40.82 40.01
N GLU A 133 -16.66 40.43 40.62
CA GLU A 133 -17.22 41.02 41.84
C GLU A 133 -16.44 40.55 43.07
N ARG A 134 -15.96 39.31 43.09
CA ARG A 134 -14.99 38.81 44.09
C ARG A 134 -13.59 39.46 43.96
N ILE A 135 -13.24 39.98 42.78
CA ILE A 135 -12.00 40.73 42.53
C ILE A 135 -12.21 42.26 42.71
N GLY A 136 -13.41 42.76 42.43
CA GLY A 136 -13.77 44.19 42.42
C GLY A 136 -14.46 44.68 43.69
N GLY A 137 -14.79 43.79 44.63
CA GLY A 137 -15.44 44.10 45.92
C GLY A 137 -14.66 45.01 46.87
N GLU A 138 -13.42 45.38 46.55
CA GLU A 138 -12.64 46.37 47.31
C GLU A 138 -12.49 47.73 46.60
N ALA A 139 -13.06 47.93 45.42
CA ALA A 139 -12.78 49.13 44.61
C ALA A 139 -14.00 49.85 44.03
N THR A 140 -15.12 49.99 44.77
CA THR A 140 -16.13 51.02 44.44
C THR A 140 -16.91 51.51 45.66
N ARG A 141 -16.23 52.29 46.52
CA ARG A 141 -16.90 53.26 47.42
C ARG A 141 -16.40 54.68 47.10
N THR A 142 -16.83 55.25 45.98
CA THR A 142 -16.88 56.72 45.77
C THR A 142 -17.58 57.07 44.44
N ALA A 143 -18.86 57.45 44.55
CA ALA A 143 -19.64 58.50 43.84
C ALA A 143 -19.59 58.65 42.28
N PRO A 144 -20.52 59.41 41.63
CA PRO A 144 -21.71 60.11 42.11
C PRO A 144 -23.02 59.75 41.38
N SER A 145 -24.15 60.21 41.95
CA SER A 145 -25.48 60.22 41.31
C SER A 145 -25.47 61.02 40.02
N VAL A 146 -25.91 60.40 38.93
CA VAL A 146 -26.23 61.09 37.68
C VAL A 146 -27.60 61.76 37.83
N VAL A 147 -27.58 63.07 37.66
CA VAL A 147 -28.71 64.01 37.62
C VAL A 147 -29.71 63.59 36.53
N PRO A 148 -31.04 63.69 36.74
CA PRO A 148 -32.02 63.41 35.68
C PRO A 148 -31.91 64.45 34.55
N PRO A 149 -32.16 64.09 33.28
CA PRO A 149 -32.00 65.04 32.17
C PRO A 149 -33.05 66.15 32.29
N VAL A 150 -32.59 67.39 32.26
CA VAL A 150 -33.43 68.57 32.06
C VAL A 150 -33.91 68.56 30.61
N THR A 151 -35.23 68.58 30.43
CA THR A 151 -35.93 68.76 29.16
C THR A 151 -35.59 70.14 28.55
N PRO A 152 -35.05 70.24 27.33
CA PRO A 152 -35.16 71.46 26.54
C PRO A 152 -36.53 71.47 25.88
N GLN A 153 -37.40 72.36 26.34
CA GLN A 153 -38.56 72.78 25.57
C GLN A 153 -38.09 73.63 24.38
N GLY A 154 -38.66 73.37 23.21
CA GLY A 154 -38.77 74.37 22.13
C GLY A 154 -37.84 74.15 20.94
N GLY A 155 -38.35 73.43 19.94
CA GLY A 155 -37.76 73.36 18.61
C GLY A 155 -38.55 72.37 17.76
N THR A 156 -39.49 72.87 16.98
CA THR A 156 -40.25 72.13 15.96
C THR A 156 -39.30 71.55 14.91
N GLU A 157 -38.84 70.32 15.14
CA GLU A 157 -38.29 69.45 14.09
C GLU A 157 -39.39 68.47 13.68
N PRO A 158 -39.68 68.32 12.37
CA PRO A 158 -40.67 67.34 11.90
C PRO A 158 -40.23 65.92 12.31
N PRO A 159 -41.17 65.02 12.64
CA PRO A 159 -40.82 63.67 13.08
C PRO A 159 -39.96 63.00 12.00
N PRO A 160 -38.89 62.25 12.35
CA PRO A 160 -38.13 61.48 11.39
C PRO A 160 -39.09 60.50 10.72
N VAL A 161 -39.43 60.78 9.46
CA VAL A 161 -40.20 59.87 8.63
C VAL A 161 -39.37 58.60 8.55
N ARG A 162 -39.85 57.53 9.18
CA ARG A 162 -39.34 56.18 8.90
C ARG A 162 -39.58 55.96 7.42
N VAL A 163 -38.52 56.07 6.63
CA VAL A 163 -38.50 55.52 5.28
C VAL A 163 -38.53 54.02 5.48
N GLU A 164 -39.73 53.47 5.62
CA GLU A 164 -39.96 52.06 5.36
C GLU A 164 -39.63 51.90 3.89
N VAL A 165 -38.40 51.47 3.62
CA VAL A 165 -38.01 51.00 2.30
C VAL A 165 -38.93 49.81 2.06
N LEU A 166 -40.06 50.04 1.37
CA LEU A 166 -40.73 48.96 0.67
C LEU A 166 -39.66 48.40 -0.26
N GLU A 167 -39.01 47.31 0.15
CA GLU A 167 -38.29 46.46 -0.78
C GLU A 167 -39.28 46.21 -1.92
N PRO A 168 -38.96 46.60 -3.17
CA PRO A 168 -39.84 46.36 -4.30
C PRO A 168 -40.24 44.89 -4.24
N ALA A 169 -41.53 44.60 -4.07
CA ALA A 169 -42.00 43.23 -4.01
C ALA A 169 -41.40 42.48 -5.19
N LEU A 170 -40.50 41.53 -4.91
CA LEU A 170 -39.78 40.75 -5.91
C LEU A 170 -40.80 40.31 -6.95
N THR A 171 -40.67 40.81 -8.17
CA THR A 171 -41.57 40.40 -9.24
C THR A 171 -41.41 38.89 -9.38
N PRO A 172 -42.45 38.07 -9.55
CA PRO A 172 -42.32 36.61 -9.63
C PRO A 172 -41.24 36.14 -10.63
N GLY A 173 -41.02 36.92 -11.69
CA GLY A 173 -39.93 36.71 -12.65
C GLY A 173 -38.52 36.93 -12.08
N GLN A 174 -38.31 37.93 -11.22
CA GLN A 174 -37.02 38.21 -10.57
C GLN A 174 -36.67 37.14 -9.51
N MET A 175 -37.69 36.63 -8.80
CA MET A 175 -37.51 35.53 -7.85
C MET A 175 -37.14 34.23 -8.59
N ALA A 176 -37.78 33.95 -9.74
CA ALA A 176 -37.42 32.84 -10.60
C ALA A 176 -35.99 32.97 -11.15
N THR A 177 -35.57 34.13 -11.64
CA THR A 177 -34.19 34.31 -12.14
C THR A 177 -33.14 34.17 -11.04
N ASN A 178 -33.40 34.67 -9.83
CA ASN A 178 -32.46 34.55 -8.71
C ASN A 178 -32.34 33.12 -8.18
N LEU A 179 -33.38 32.29 -8.34
CA LEU A 179 -33.36 30.86 -8.00
C LEU A 179 -32.75 30.00 -9.11
N LEU A 180 -33.03 30.28 -10.38
CA LEU A 180 -32.53 29.48 -11.51
C LEU A 180 -31.07 29.79 -11.87
N SER A 181 -30.60 31.03 -11.69
CA SER A 181 -29.24 31.45 -12.09
C SER A 181 -28.12 30.58 -11.47
N PRO A 182 -28.10 30.31 -10.15
CA PRO A 182 -27.05 29.48 -9.54
C PRO A 182 -27.12 28.01 -9.95
N LEU A 183 -28.30 27.53 -10.35
CA LEU A 183 -28.54 26.14 -10.73
C LEU A 183 -28.23 25.87 -12.21
N ALA A 184 -28.28 26.89 -13.06
CA ALA A 184 -28.09 26.76 -14.51
C ALA A 184 -26.73 26.15 -14.88
N GLY A 185 -25.65 26.57 -14.21
CA GLY A 185 -24.30 26.03 -14.42
C GLY A 185 -24.21 24.52 -14.12
N PRO A 186 -24.49 24.08 -12.88
CA PRO A 186 -24.50 22.66 -12.52
C PRO A 186 -25.46 21.81 -13.36
N LEU A 187 -26.63 22.34 -13.73
CA LEU A 187 -27.59 21.64 -14.60
C LEU A 187 -27.04 21.44 -16.01
N ALA A 188 -26.45 22.49 -16.61
CA ALA A 188 -25.82 22.39 -17.93
C ALA A 188 -24.67 21.37 -17.91
N GLN A 189 -23.81 21.42 -16.90
CA GLN A 189 -22.72 20.46 -16.72
C GLN A 189 -23.25 19.03 -16.53
N THR A 190 -24.29 18.85 -15.72
CA THR A 190 -24.94 17.54 -15.53
C THR A 190 -25.52 17.02 -16.84
N GLY A 191 -26.18 17.87 -17.63
CA GLY A 191 -26.69 17.53 -18.96
C GLY A 191 -25.58 17.05 -19.90
N ILE A 192 -24.45 17.77 -19.95
CA ILE A 192 -23.27 17.37 -20.75
C ILE A 192 -22.73 16.02 -20.26
N VAL A 193 -22.53 15.84 -18.95
CA VAL A 193 -22.07 14.58 -18.37
C VAL A 193 -22.99 13.43 -18.75
N LEU A 194 -24.31 13.61 -18.67
CA LEU A 194 -25.29 12.58 -19.02
C LEU A 194 -25.25 12.23 -20.51
N VAL A 195 -25.19 13.23 -21.39
CA VAL A 195 -25.07 13.00 -22.84
C VAL A 195 -23.79 12.23 -23.16
N VAL A 196 -22.65 12.67 -22.64
CA VAL A 196 -21.36 11.99 -22.83
C VAL A 196 -21.41 10.58 -22.24
N THR A 197 -22.05 10.38 -21.09
CA THR A 197 -22.23 9.05 -20.46
C THR A 197 -23.04 8.13 -21.35
N VAL A 198 -24.13 8.61 -21.96
CA VAL A 198 -24.92 7.83 -22.94
C VAL A 198 -24.04 7.41 -24.11
N PHE A 199 -23.28 8.33 -24.70
CA PHE A 199 -22.38 8.00 -25.81
C PHE A 199 -21.30 6.99 -25.41
N ILE A 200 -20.66 7.17 -24.25
CA ILE A 200 -19.63 6.24 -23.74
C ILE A 200 -20.22 4.86 -23.48
N LEU A 201 -21.41 4.76 -22.88
CA LEU A 201 -22.09 3.49 -22.63
C LEU A 201 -22.52 2.81 -23.94
N VAL A 202 -23.09 3.57 -24.89
CA VAL A 202 -23.50 3.05 -26.19
C VAL A 202 -22.30 2.59 -27.00
N GLN A 203 -21.19 3.33 -27.02
CA GLN A 203 -19.98 2.99 -27.80
C GLN A 203 -18.89 2.30 -26.99
N ARG A 204 -19.21 1.75 -25.80
CA ARG A 204 -18.21 1.18 -24.88
C ARG A 204 -17.27 0.17 -25.53
N GLU A 205 -17.81 -0.73 -26.35
CA GLU A 205 -17.02 -1.75 -27.06
C GLU A 205 -16.08 -1.11 -28.09
N ASP A 206 -16.57 -0.18 -28.91
CA ASP A 206 -15.75 0.51 -29.93
C ASP A 206 -14.67 1.40 -29.31
N LEU A 207 -15.00 2.12 -28.23
CA LEU A 207 -14.04 2.94 -27.50
C LEU A 207 -12.94 2.09 -26.88
N ARG A 208 -13.31 0.93 -26.32
CA ARG A 208 -12.34 -0.04 -25.78
C ARG A 208 -11.40 -0.53 -26.89
N ASP A 209 -11.94 -0.96 -28.04
CA ASP A 209 -11.13 -1.50 -29.13
C ASP A 209 -10.18 -0.45 -29.72
N ARG A 210 -10.63 0.81 -29.81
CA ARG A 210 -9.79 1.94 -30.23
C ARG A 210 -8.66 2.22 -29.24
N LEU A 211 -8.95 2.16 -27.94
CA LEU A 211 -7.92 2.34 -26.90
C LEU A 211 -6.91 1.20 -26.92
N ILE A 212 -7.37 -0.06 -27.06
CA ILE A 212 -6.47 -1.21 -27.18
C ILE A 212 -5.55 -1.05 -28.40
N ARG A 213 -6.07 -0.58 -29.53
CA ARG A 213 -5.25 -0.32 -30.72
C ARG A 213 -4.23 0.80 -30.52
N LEU A 214 -4.56 1.84 -29.74
CA LEU A 214 -3.67 2.97 -29.46
C LEU A 214 -2.51 2.57 -28.52
N PHE A 215 -2.79 1.74 -27.52
CA PHE A 215 -1.85 1.41 -26.44
C PHE A 215 -1.20 0.00 -26.56
N GLY A 216 -1.78 -0.91 -27.33
CA GLY A 216 -1.42 -2.33 -27.37
C GLY A 216 -0.69 -2.78 -28.64
N SER A 217 0.28 -2.01 -29.14
CA SER A 217 1.00 -2.36 -30.39
C SER A 217 1.94 -3.58 -30.29
N THR A 218 2.18 -4.11 -29.08
CA THR A 218 3.15 -5.20 -28.84
C THR A 218 2.54 -6.45 -28.21
N ASP A 219 1.45 -6.33 -27.43
CA ASP A 219 0.77 -7.49 -26.80
C ASP A 219 -0.73 -7.20 -26.55
N LEU A 220 -1.55 -7.38 -27.60
CA LEU A 220 -2.99 -7.16 -27.57
C LEU A 220 -3.70 -7.96 -26.47
N HIS A 221 -3.25 -9.18 -26.16
CA HIS A 221 -3.90 -10.02 -25.16
C HIS A 221 -3.69 -9.46 -23.74
N ARG A 222 -2.44 -9.07 -23.40
CA ARG A 222 -2.14 -8.44 -22.11
C ARG A 222 -2.89 -7.13 -21.93
N THR A 223 -2.92 -6.26 -22.94
CA THR A 223 -3.64 -4.97 -22.87
C THR A 223 -5.16 -5.18 -22.73
N THR A 224 -5.72 -6.20 -23.36
CA THR A 224 -7.16 -6.50 -23.31
C THR A 224 -7.58 -6.99 -21.92
N VAL A 225 -6.82 -7.91 -21.32
CA VAL A 225 -7.06 -8.45 -19.97
C VAL A 225 -6.87 -7.34 -18.93
N ALA A 226 -5.84 -6.52 -19.09
CA ALA A 226 -5.57 -5.36 -18.24
C ALA A 226 -6.72 -4.36 -18.14
N MET A 227 -7.26 -3.94 -19.30
CA MET A 227 -8.34 -2.96 -19.34
C MET A 227 -9.65 -3.50 -18.77
N ASP A 228 -9.94 -4.79 -18.96
CA ASP A 228 -11.13 -5.43 -18.38
C ASP A 228 -11.00 -5.58 -16.86
N ASP A 229 -9.84 -5.99 -16.36
CA ASP A 229 -9.58 -6.07 -14.92
C ASP A 229 -9.67 -4.67 -14.27
N ALA A 230 -9.13 -3.65 -14.95
CA ALA A 230 -9.24 -2.26 -14.50
C ALA A 230 -10.68 -1.77 -14.40
N ALA A 231 -11.46 -1.95 -15.47
CA ALA A 231 -12.87 -1.54 -15.49
C ALA A 231 -13.69 -2.32 -14.45
N TYR A 232 -13.39 -3.60 -14.22
CA TYR A 232 -14.07 -4.42 -13.23
C TYR A 232 -13.77 -3.99 -11.80
N ARG A 233 -12.49 -3.80 -11.46
CA ARG A 233 -12.06 -3.32 -10.13
C ARG A 233 -12.68 -1.97 -9.79
N LEU A 234 -12.67 -1.06 -10.77
CA LEU A 234 -13.20 0.29 -10.60
C LEU A 234 -14.73 0.30 -10.46
N SER A 235 -15.44 -0.50 -11.27
CA SER A 235 -16.90 -0.65 -11.15
C SER A 235 -17.28 -1.24 -9.79
N ARG A 236 -16.55 -2.24 -9.30
CA ARG A 236 -16.76 -2.83 -7.97
C ARG A 236 -16.52 -1.81 -6.86
N PHE A 237 -15.45 -1.01 -6.96
CA PHE A 237 -15.14 0.05 -5.99
C PHE A 237 -16.29 1.06 -5.88
N PHE A 238 -16.77 1.59 -7.01
CA PHE A 238 -17.88 2.56 -6.98
C PHE A 238 -19.19 1.96 -6.47
N LEU A 239 -19.49 0.71 -6.83
CA LEU A 239 -20.69 0.04 -6.35
C LEU A 239 -20.63 -0.18 -4.83
N ALA A 240 -19.46 -0.56 -4.32
CA ALA A 240 -19.22 -0.66 -2.88
C ALA A 240 -19.38 0.71 -2.20
N GLN A 241 -18.75 1.76 -2.73
CA GLN A 241 -18.86 3.13 -2.21
C GLN A 241 -20.32 3.60 -2.15
N LEU A 242 -21.07 3.42 -3.24
CA LEU A 242 -22.47 3.81 -3.32
C LEU A 242 -23.31 3.03 -2.29
N SER A 243 -23.07 1.73 -2.16
CA SER A 243 -23.81 0.87 -1.23
C SER A 243 -23.51 1.24 0.23
N ILE A 244 -22.24 1.49 0.57
CA ILE A 244 -21.83 1.93 1.92
C ILE A 244 -22.42 3.30 2.23
N ASN A 245 -22.33 4.26 1.31
CA ASN A 245 -22.87 5.61 1.51
C ASN A 245 -24.40 5.59 1.69
N LEU A 246 -25.12 4.81 0.89
CA LEU A 246 -26.57 4.63 1.04
C LEU A 246 -26.92 3.93 2.35
N GLY A 247 -26.18 2.89 2.74
CA GLY A 247 -26.35 2.20 4.03
C GLY A 247 -26.11 3.13 5.21
N PHE A 248 -25.05 3.94 5.16
CA PHE A 248 -24.75 4.97 6.15
C PHE A 248 -25.90 5.97 6.26
N GLY A 249 -26.37 6.53 5.15
CA GLY A 249 -27.51 7.46 5.15
C GLY A 249 -28.79 6.86 5.70
N ALA A 250 -29.08 5.59 5.39
CA ALA A 250 -30.23 4.88 5.94
C ALA A 250 -30.13 4.68 7.45
N VAL A 251 -28.96 4.31 7.96
CA VAL A 251 -28.69 4.16 9.40
C VAL A 251 -28.80 5.50 10.12
N ILE A 252 -28.25 6.58 9.53
CA ILE A 252 -28.36 7.93 10.08
C ILE A 252 -29.84 8.38 10.08
N ALA A 253 -30.58 8.20 8.99
CA ALA A 253 -32.00 8.53 8.96
C ALA A 253 -32.79 7.77 10.04
N ALA A 254 -32.55 6.47 10.19
CA ALA A 254 -33.19 5.67 11.23
C ALA A 254 -32.81 6.13 12.64
N GLY A 255 -31.53 6.43 12.90
CA GLY A 255 -31.06 6.94 14.19
C GLY A 255 -31.65 8.31 14.53
N LEU A 256 -31.69 9.23 13.56
CA LEU A 256 -32.31 10.54 13.71
C LEU A 256 -33.82 10.45 13.96
N LEU A 257 -34.51 9.51 13.28
CA LEU A 257 -35.91 9.21 13.53
C LEU A 257 -36.14 8.75 14.98
N LEU A 258 -35.28 7.87 15.50
CA LEU A 258 -35.37 7.37 16.89
C LEU A 258 -35.08 8.47 17.92
N ILE A 259 -34.19 9.41 17.61
CA ILE A 259 -33.89 10.57 18.47
C ILE A 259 -35.01 11.62 18.40
N GLY A 260 -35.81 11.61 17.33
CA GLY A 260 -36.89 12.57 17.09
C GLY A 260 -36.48 13.81 16.29
N VAL A 261 -35.34 13.77 15.59
CA VAL A 261 -34.85 14.90 14.79
C VAL A 261 -35.76 15.16 13.59
N PRO A 262 -36.23 16.41 13.37
CA PRO A 262 -37.05 16.73 12.21
C PRO A 262 -36.34 16.42 10.90
N SER A 263 -37.13 16.00 9.92
CA SER A 263 -36.64 15.68 8.57
C SER A 263 -35.49 14.65 8.56
N PRO A 264 -35.63 13.48 9.22
CA PRO A 264 -34.54 12.51 9.35
C PRO A 264 -34.11 11.96 7.97
N LEU A 265 -35.05 11.85 7.03
CA LEU A 265 -34.78 11.39 5.67
C LEU A 265 -33.92 12.41 4.90
N LEU A 266 -34.15 13.71 5.07
CA LEU A 266 -33.32 14.77 4.48
C LEU A 266 -31.87 14.62 4.93
N TRP A 267 -31.67 14.51 6.24
CA TRP A 267 -30.34 14.43 6.82
C TRP A 267 -29.61 13.13 6.47
N GLY A 268 -30.31 11.99 6.47
CA GLY A 268 -29.73 10.73 6.03
C GLY A 268 -29.35 10.73 4.54
N LEU A 269 -30.20 11.29 3.68
CA LEU A 269 -29.91 11.41 2.24
C LEU A 269 -28.76 12.40 1.99
N LEU A 270 -28.77 13.54 2.67
CA LEU A 270 -27.69 14.52 2.58
C LEU A 270 -26.37 13.94 3.11
N ALA A 271 -26.39 13.17 4.20
CA ALA A 271 -25.23 12.49 4.74
C ALA A 271 -24.67 11.45 3.75
N ALA A 272 -25.53 10.65 3.11
CA ALA A 272 -25.13 9.71 2.06
C ALA A 272 -24.47 10.43 0.86
N LEU A 273 -25.04 11.57 0.43
CA LEU A 273 -24.51 12.35 -0.69
C LEU A 273 -23.19 13.05 -0.34
N LEU A 274 -23.13 13.70 0.82
CA LEU A 274 -21.93 14.42 1.26
C LEU A 274 -20.76 13.48 1.53
N ARG A 275 -21.01 12.22 1.94
CA ARG A 275 -19.96 11.21 2.15
C ARG A 275 -19.17 10.85 0.88
N PHE A 276 -19.63 11.25 -0.31
CA PHE A 276 -18.78 11.18 -1.51
C PHE A 276 -17.58 12.14 -1.49
N VAL A 277 -17.60 13.18 -0.65
CA VAL A 277 -16.50 14.12 -0.44
C VAL A 277 -15.60 13.60 0.69
N PRO A 278 -14.36 13.18 0.41
CA PRO A 278 -13.44 12.69 1.45
C PRO A 278 -13.19 13.73 2.54
N TYR A 279 -13.08 13.28 3.80
CA TYR A 279 -12.80 14.05 5.03
C TYR A 279 -13.86 15.10 5.42
N VAL A 280 -14.35 15.87 4.46
CA VAL A 280 -15.28 16.99 4.67
C VAL A 280 -16.72 16.51 4.73
N GLY A 281 -17.05 15.45 3.98
CA GLY A 281 -18.42 14.96 3.81
C GLY A 281 -19.10 14.54 5.10
N ALA A 282 -18.41 13.74 5.92
CA ALA A 282 -18.94 13.27 7.20
C ALA A 282 -19.16 14.43 8.19
N VAL A 283 -18.22 15.37 8.26
CA VAL A 283 -18.32 16.55 9.14
C VAL A 283 -19.49 17.43 8.74
N LEU A 284 -19.60 17.80 7.45
CA LEU A 284 -20.73 18.60 6.98
C LEU A 284 -22.06 17.87 7.15
N GLY A 285 -22.07 16.54 6.92
CA GLY A 285 -23.24 15.69 7.12
C GLY A 285 -23.69 15.60 8.58
N ALA A 286 -22.78 15.77 9.54
CA ALA A 286 -23.09 15.74 10.98
C ALA A 286 -23.44 17.12 11.56
N VAL A 287 -22.73 18.17 11.15
CA VAL A 287 -22.87 19.52 11.72
C VAL A 287 -24.30 20.07 11.55
N LEU A 288 -24.88 19.93 10.36
CA LEU A 288 -26.21 20.48 10.08
C LEU A 288 -27.32 19.80 10.92
N PRO A 289 -27.44 18.46 10.96
CA PRO A 289 -28.41 17.80 11.84
C PRO A 289 -28.20 18.10 13.32
N ILE A 290 -26.94 18.17 13.80
CA ILE A 290 -26.64 18.51 15.20
C ILE A 290 -27.11 19.94 15.52
N GLY A 291 -26.87 20.88 14.60
CA GLY A 291 -27.31 22.27 14.74
C GLY A 291 -28.83 22.38 14.81
N VAL A 292 -29.54 21.66 13.95
CA VAL A 292 -31.01 21.62 13.98
C VAL A 292 -31.52 20.93 15.24
N ALA A 293 -30.94 19.80 15.65
CA ALA A 293 -31.30 19.14 16.91
C ALA A 293 -31.08 20.06 18.13
N ALA A 294 -30.03 20.88 18.12
CA ALA A 294 -29.78 21.88 19.14
C ALA A 294 -30.76 23.06 19.11
N ALA A 295 -31.36 23.36 17.96
CA ALA A 295 -32.34 24.43 17.82
C ALA A 295 -33.77 23.97 18.19
N VAL A 296 -34.07 22.69 17.97
CA VAL A 296 -35.41 22.10 18.19
C VAL A 296 -35.66 21.78 19.67
N ASP A 297 -34.73 21.10 20.33
CA ASP A 297 -34.88 20.71 21.75
C ASP A 297 -34.55 21.90 22.67
N PRO A 298 -35.43 22.26 23.63
CA PRO A 298 -35.09 23.22 24.68
C PRO A 298 -33.85 22.79 25.48
N GLY A 299 -33.63 21.49 25.65
CA GLY A 299 -32.44 20.91 26.24
C GLY A 299 -31.28 20.69 25.25
N TRP A 300 -30.17 20.15 25.72
CA TRP A 300 -29.03 19.74 24.86
C TRP A 300 -29.04 18.24 24.53
N SER A 301 -30.04 17.49 25.03
CA SER A 301 -30.07 16.03 24.96
C SER A 301 -30.14 15.55 23.51
N MET A 302 -31.04 16.13 22.72
CA MET A 302 -31.25 15.76 21.33
C MET A 302 -30.00 16.01 20.46
N ALA A 303 -29.33 17.15 20.67
CA ALA A 303 -28.07 17.47 20.01
C ALA A 303 -26.93 16.52 20.43
N LEU A 304 -26.85 16.18 21.72
CA LEU A 304 -25.84 15.26 22.25
C LEU A 304 -26.03 13.84 21.70
N TRP A 305 -27.26 13.31 21.71
CA TRP A 305 -27.56 12.00 21.13
C TRP A 305 -27.32 11.97 19.62
N THR A 306 -27.64 13.07 18.92
CA THR A 306 -27.33 13.20 17.49
C THR A 306 -25.81 13.19 17.26
N ALA A 307 -25.03 13.92 18.08
CA ALA A 307 -23.57 13.89 18.00
C ALA A 307 -23.01 12.50 18.30
N VAL A 308 -23.53 11.81 19.32
CA VAL A 308 -23.15 10.43 19.67
C VAL A 308 -23.48 9.47 18.54
N LEU A 309 -24.62 9.61 17.87
CA LEU A 309 -24.98 8.80 16.71
C LEU A 309 -23.93 8.91 15.60
N PHE A 310 -23.57 10.13 15.18
CA PHE A 310 -22.54 10.32 14.17
C PHE A 310 -21.16 9.85 14.66
N LEU A 311 -20.79 10.15 15.91
CA LEU A 311 -19.50 9.77 16.49
C LEU A 311 -19.35 8.25 16.69
N ALA A 312 -20.45 7.50 16.85
CA ALA A 312 -20.42 6.05 16.96
C ALA A 312 -20.46 5.37 15.58
N ILE A 313 -21.31 5.84 14.67
CA ILE A 313 -21.50 5.21 13.36
C ILE A 313 -20.35 5.51 12.41
N GLU A 314 -19.79 6.72 12.43
CA GLU A 314 -18.68 7.10 11.52
C GLU A 314 -17.45 6.19 11.70
N PRO A 315 -16.88 6.01 12.91
CA PRO A 315 -15.73 5.14 13.10
C PRO A 315 -16.06 3.67 12.89
N LEU A 316 -17.28 3.24 13.24
CA LEU A 316 -17.73 1.86 12.98
C LEU A 316 -17.70 1.55 11.49
N ILE A 317 -18.19 2.47 10.66
CA ILE A 317 -18.20 2.31 9.21
C ILE A 317 -16.78 2.40 8.66
N ALA A 318 -16.00 3.39 9.07
CA ALA A 318 -14.63 3.60 8.61
C ALA A 318 -13.65 2.46 8.98
N HIS A 319 -13.78 1.87 10.17
CA HIS A 319 -12.84 0.86 10.66
C HIS A 319 -13.33 -0.58 10.52
N VAL A 320 -14.65 -0.82 10.36
CA VAL A 320 -15.21 -2.17 10.23
C VAL A 320 -15.78 -2.40 8.85
N VAL A 321 -16.72 -1.57 8.41
CA VAL A 321 -17.47 -1.82 7.17
C VAL A 321 -16.63 -1.56 5.92
N GLU A 322 -15.91 -0.44 5.88
CA GLU A 322 -15.07 -0.08 4.74
C GLU A 322 -13.96 -1.11 4.47
N PRO A 323 -13.16 -1.57 5.47
CA PRO A 323 -12.16 -2.61 5.24
C PRO A 323 -12.76 -3.94 4.77
N LEU A 324 -13.96 -4.30 5.27
CA LEU A 324 -14.67 -5.50 4.82
C LEU A 324 -15.17 -5.39 3.38
N ALA A 325 -15.66 -4.21 2.98
CA ALA A 325 -16.24 -3.98 1.67
C ALA A 325 -15.18 -3.81 0.56
N TYR A 326 -14.09 -3.11 0.85
CA TYR A 326 -13.00 -2.92 -0.12
C TYR A 326 -12.03 -4.11 -0.16
N GLY A 327 -11.97 -4.93 0.89
CA GLY A 327 -11.01 -6.03 1.02
C GLY A 327 -9.62 -5.55 1.43
N HIS A 328 -8.60 -6.42 1.33
CA HIS A 328 -7.21 -6.00 1.50
C HIS A 328 -6.86 -5.02 0.39
N SER A 329 -6.82 -3.73 0.77
CA SER A 329 -6.45 -2.54 0.00
C SER A 329 -7.14 -2.35 -1.36
N THR A 330 -7.52 -1.10 -1.64
CA THR A 330 -7.95 -0.67 -2.98
C THR A 330 -6.83 -0.74 -4.02
N GLY A 331 -5.65 -1.27 -3.68
CA GLY A 331 -4.45 -1.26 -4.52
C GLY A 331 -3.62 0.01 -4.38
N MET A 332 -4.00 0.95 -3.50
CA MET A 332 -3.34 2.25 -3.35
C MET A 332 -2.74 2.41 -1.97
N SER A 333 -1.56 3.04 -1.89
CA SER A 333 -0.97 3.39 -0.60
C SER A 333 -1.79 4.50 0.08
N PRO A 334 -1.95 4.49 1.43
CA PRO A 334 -2.63 5.55 2.16
C PRO A 334 -2.06 6.94 1.89
N VAL A 335 -0.73 7.03 1.75
CA VAL A 335 -0.03 8.28 1.41
C VAL A 335 -0.49 8.80 0.05
N SER A 336 -0.66 7.89 -0.91
CA SER A 336 -1.09 8.22 -2.27
C SER A 336 -2.50 8.77 -2.32
N VAL A 337 -3.39 8.33 -1.43
CA VAL A 337 -4.75 8.90 -1.30
C VAL A 337 -4.70 10.35 -0.83
N VAL A 338 -3.85 10.67 0.16
CA VAL A 338 -3.69 12.04 0.66
C VAL A 338 -3.06 12.94 -0.40
N VAL A 339 -1.97 12.49 -1.03
CA VAL A 339 -1.30 13.24 -2.10
C VAL A 339 -2.23 13.46 -3.29
N ALA A 340 -3.00 12.44 -3.68
CA ALA A 340 -4.01 12.55 -4.71
C ALA A 340 -5.10 13.58 -4.36
N ALA A 341 -5.62 13.56 -3.13
CA ALA A 341 -6.63 14.52 -2.70
C ALA A 341 -6.12 15.96 -2.84
N ILE A 342 -4.89 16.24 -2.42
CA ILE A 342 -4.26 17.56 -2.56
C ILE A 342 -4.07 17.93 -4.04
N PHE A 343 -3.48 17.02 -4.82
CA PHE A 343 -3.16 17.25 -6.23
C PHE A 343 -4.42 17.50 -7.08
N TRP A 344 -5.44 16.64 -6.98
CA TRP A 344 -6.67 16.78 -7.75
C TRP A 344 -7.51 17.97 -7.28
N SER A 345 -7.53 18.28 -5.98
CA SER A 345 -8.18 19.49 -5.47
C SER A 345 -7.54 20.75 -6.05
N TRP A 346 -6.22 20.78 -6.20
CA TRP A 346 -5.52 21.92 -6.78
C TRP A 346 -5.83 22.10 -8.27
N ILE A 347 -5.92 21.01 -9.06
CA ILE A 347 -6.17 21.09 -10.51
C ILE A 347 -7.65 21.40 -10.82
N TRP A 348 -8.58 20.66 -10.21
CA TRP A 348 -10.01 20.67 -10.56
C TRP A 348 -10.93 21.17 -9.44
N GLY A 349 -10.37 21.73 -8.36
CA GLY A 349 -11.15 22.29 -7.25
C GLY A 349 -11.96 21.23 -6.48
N PRO A 350 -13.15 21.58 -5.98
CA PRO A 350 -13.99 20.64 -5.22
C PRO A 350 -14.36 19.37 -6.00
N ILE A 351 -14.53 19.48 -7.32
CA ILE A 351 -14.83 18.31 -8.16
C ILE A 351 -13.63 17.37 -8.17
N GLY A 352 -12.42 17.91 -8.30
CA GLY A 352 -11.19 17.14 -8.23
C GLY A 352 -11.03 16.36 -6.93
N LEU A 353 -11.39 16.96 -5.79
CA LEU A 353 -11.40 16.26 -4.49
C LEU A 353 -12.34 15.05 -4.49
N ILE A 354 -13.55 15.20 -5.03
CA ILE A 354 -14.57 14.12 -5.08
C ILE A 354 -14.07 12.94 -5.91
N ILE A 355 -13.37 13.20 -7.01
CA ILE A 355 -12.90 12.14 -7.93
C ILE A 355 -11.43 11.78 -7.75
N ALA A 356 -10.75 12.33 -6.75
CA ALA A 356 -9.32 12.12 -6.52
C ALA A 356 -8.99 10.62 -6.37
N THR A 357 -9.69 9.95 -5.46
CA THR A 357 -9.50 8.52 -5.17
C THR A 357 -9.73 7.63 -6.39
N PRO A 358 -10.88 7.71 -7.10
CA PRO A 358 -11.10 6.84 -8.25
C PRO A 358 -10.19 7.15 -9.43
N LEU A 359 -9.80 8.41 -9.65
CA LEU A 359 -8.89 8.77 -10.73
C LEU A 359 -7.47 8.24 -10.45
N THR A 360 -7.00 8.38 -9.21
CA THR A 360 -5.72 7.79 -8.80
C THR A 360 -5.74 6.27 -8.89
N LEU A 361 -6.87 5.63 -8.58
CA LEU A 361 -7.03 4.20 -8.79
C LEU A 361 -6.91 3.83 -10.28
N CYS A 362 -7.50 4.61 -11.19
CA CYS A 362 -7.30 4.41 -12.63
C CYS A 362 -5.82 4.48 -13.02
N LEU A 363 -5.09 5.47 -12.49
CA LEU A 363 -3.67 5.66 -12.78
C LEU A 363 -2.81 4.49 -12.27
N VAL A 364 -3.04 4.04 -11.04
CA VAL A 364 -2.35 2.89 -10.44
C VAL A 364 -2.61 1.63 -11.24
N VAL A 365 -3.88 1.37 -11.58
CA VAL A 365 -4.23 0.16 -12.32
C VAL A 365 -3.67 0.20 -13.76
N LEU A 366 -3.61 1.38 -14.37
CA LEU A 366 -2.96 1.54 -15.67
C LEU A 366 -1.45 1.26 -15.56
N GLY A 367 -0.81 1.75 -14.50
CA GLY A 367 0.61 1.48 -14.21
C GLY A 367 0.93 -0.01 -14.03
N ARG A 368 0.00 -0.80 -13.47
CA ARG A 368 0.17 -2.27 -13.31
C ARG A 368 0.27 -3.04 -14.61
N HIS A 369 -0.21 -2.47 -15.71
CA HIS A 369 -0.40 -3.20 -16.96
C HIS A 369 0.28 -2.55 -18.17
N VAL A 370 0.74 -1.31 -18.02
CA VAL A 370 1.49 -0.59 -19.06
C VAL A 370 2.89 -0.38 -18.54
N ASP A 371 3.87 -1.10 -19.08
CA ASP A 371 5.27 -1.09 -18.62
C ASP A 371 5.85 0.33 -18.53
N ARG A 372 5.47 1.23 -19.45
CA ARG A 372 5.91 2.64 -19.44
C ARG A 372 5.35 3.47 -18.28
N LEU A 373 4.27 3.01 -17.67
CA LEU A 373 3.57 3.67 -16.56
C LEU A 373 3.73 2.92 -15.24
N GLU A 374 4.58 1.88 -15.17
CA GLU A 374 4.82 1.10 -13.95
C GLU A 374 5.22 1.98 -12.76
N PHE A 375 5.91 3.10 -13.02
CA PHE A 375 6.25 4.09 -11.99
C PHE A 375 5.04 4.62 -11.22
N LEU A 376 3.83 4.66 -11.83
CA LEU A 376 2.60 5.05 -11.15
C LEU A 376 2.16 3.98 -10.14
N ASP A 377 2.30 2.69 -10.44
CA ASP A 377 2.03 1.62 -9.47
C ASP A 377 3.07 1.62 -8.35
N VAL A 378 4.34 1.90 -8.67
CA VAL A 378 5.40 2.00 -7.65
C VAL A 378 5.19 3.21 -6.72
N LEU A 379 4.79 4.36 -7.25
CA LEU A 379 4.63 5.59 -6.47
C LEU A 379 3.28 5.66 -5.73
N LEU A 380 2.21 5.21 -6.38
CA LEU A 380 0.83 5.39 -5.91
C LEU A 380 0.17 4.10 -5.43
N GLY A 381 0.77 2.95 -5.76
CA GLY A 381 0.26 1.64 -5.40
C GLY A 381 0.60 1.21 -3.97
N ASP A 382 0.06 0.06 -3.59
CA ASP A 382 0.26 -0.58 -2.29
C ASP A 382 1.30 -1.72 -2.32
N ARG A 383 1.95 -1.94 -3.47
CA ARG A 383 3.03 -2.91 -3.59
C ARG A 383 4.31 -2.32 -3.00
N PRO A 384 5.09 -3.09 -2.22
CA PRO A 384 6.37 -2.62 -1.73
C PRO A 384 7.27 -2.35 -2.92
N ALA A 385 7.99 -1.23 -2.82
CA ALA A 385 8.82 -0.74 -3.90
C ALA A 385 9.97 -1.71 -4.26
N LEU A 386 10.39 -2.55 -3.31
CA LEU A 386 11.47 -3.51 -3.45
C LEU A 386 10.97 -4.94 -3.21
N THR A 387 11.50 -5.88 -3.97
CA THR A 387 11.28 -7.32 -3.74
C THR A 387 11.93 -7.75 -2.41
N PRO A 388 11.53 -8.89 -1.82
CA PRO A 388 12.17 -9.41 -0.61
C PRO A 388 13.68 -9.59 -0.75
N VAL A 389 14.15 -9.99 -1.93
CA VAL A 389 15.57 -10.13 -2.29
C VAL A 389 16.30 -8.77 -2.27
N GLU A 390 15.71 -7.75 -2.88
CA GLU A 390 16.28 -6.40 -2.94
C GLU A 390 16.26 -5.71 -1.56
N ASN A 391 15.18 -5.89 -0.80
CA ASN A 391 15.08 -5.42 0.58
C ASN A 391 16.15 -6.05 1.47
N PHE A 392 16.35 -7.37 1.38
CA PHE A 392 17.41 -8.07 2.10
C PHE A 392 18.78 -7.46 1.75
N TYR A 393 19.08 -7.27 0.46
CA TYR A 393 20.35 -6.68 0.03
C TYR A 393 20.51 -5.24 0.53
N GLN A 394 19.48 -4.40 0.39
CA GLN A 394 19.52 -3.01 0.81
C GLN A 394 19.78 -2.88 2.32
N ARG A 395 19.10 -3.70 3.13
CA ARG A 395 19.27 -3.70 4.60
C ARG A 395 20.62 -4.24 5.03
N ALA A 396 21.07 -5.33 4.42
CA ALA A 396 22.43 -5.85 4.64
C ALA A 396 23.50 -4.81 4.26
N LEU A 397 23.26 -4.01 3.20
CA LEU A 397 24.16 -2.92 2.79
C LEU A 397 24.13 -1.72 3.77
N ALA A 398 22.96 -1.44 4.35
CA ALA A 398 22.79 -0.43 5.41
C ALA A 398 23.52 -0.83 6.69
N GLY A 399 23.69 -2.14 6.94
CA GLY A 399 24.36 -2.67 8.12
C GLY A 399 23.45 -2.69 9.34
N ASP A 400 22.16 -2.95 9.15
CA ASP A 400 21.14 -3.05 10.19
C ASP A 400 20.67 -4.51 10.31
N PRO A 401 21.31 -5.34 11.15
CA PRO A 401 20.98 -6.75 11.28
C PRO A 401 19.60 -6.98 11.88
N ASP A 402 19.14 -6.10 12.77
CA ASP A 402 17.83 -6.19 13.43
C ASP A 402 16.70 -6.07 12.41
N GLU A 403 16.78 -5.10 11.49
CA GLU A 403 15.79 -4.97 10.41
C GLU A 403 15.80 -6.17 9.45
N VAL A 404 16.99 -6.73 9.14
CA VAL A 404 17.09 -7.92 8.29
C VAL A 404 16.44 -9.11 8.98
N GLN A 405 16.65 -9.26 10.30
CA GLN A 405 16.06 -10.33 11.09
C GLN A 405 14.55 -10.20 11.22
N GLU A 406 14.02 -9.01 11.52
CA GLU A 406 12.57 -8.77 11.61
C GLU A 406 11.88 -9.15 10.28
N GLN A 407 12.49 -8.77 9.15
CA GLN A 407 11.96 -9.15 7.83
C GLN A 407 12.05 -10.66 7.57
N ALA A 408 13.13 -11.32 8.03
CA ALA A 408 13.27 -12.76 7.91
C ALA A 408 12.19 -13.49 8.73
N GLU A 409 11.97 -13.10 9.99
CA GLU A 409 10.95 -13.67 10.87
C GLU A 409 9.54 -13.55 10.29
N LEU A 410 9.23 -12.44 9.62
CA LEU A 410 7.97 -12.24 8.91
C LEU A 410 7.79 -13.27 7.78
N LEU A 411 8.82 -13.48 6.96
CA LEU A 411 8.80 -14.45 5.86
C LEU A 411 8.73 -15.89 6.37
N LEU A 412 9.41 -16.21 7.46
CA LEU A 412 9.43 -17.54 8.08
C LEU A 412 8.07 -18.00 8.63
N ARG A 413 7.08 -17.10 8.76
CA ARG A 413 5.70 -17.48 9.08
C ARG A 413 5.02 -18.25 7.96
N GLU A 414 5.48 -18.09 6.73
CA GLU A 414 4.88 -18.68 5.53
C GLU A 414 5.79 -19.71 4.82
N ARG A 415 7.07 -19.81 5.21
CA ARG A 415 8.04 -20.71 4.59
C ARG A 415 9.04 -21.25 5.62
N SER A 416 9.67 -22.38 5.30
CA SER A 416 10.80 -22.92 6.05
C SER A 416 12.07 -22.07 5.93
N LEU A 417 13.00 -22.24 6.87
CA LEU A 417 14.27 -21.50 6.94
C LEU A 417 15.14 -21.75 5.70
N CYS A 418 15.24 -22.99 5.24
CA CYS A 418 15.93 -23.32 4.01
C CYS A 418 15.32 -22.61 2.79
N SER A 419 13.98 -22.57 2.70
CA SER A 419 13.29 -21.84 1.62
C SER A 419 13.54 -20.33 1.69
N TYR A 420 13.59 -19.73 2.88
CA TYR A 420 13.99 -18.33 3.03
C TYR A 420 15.41 -18.09 2.54
N TYR A 421 16.38 -18.93 2.93
CA TYR A 421 17.76 -18.78 2.47
C TYR A 421 17.91 -18.96 0.96
N ASP A 422 17.25 -19.95 0.36
CA ASP A 422 17.31 -20.20 -1.08
C ASP A 422 16.64 -19.10 -1.92
N GLU A 423 15.47 -18.64 -1.47
CA GLU A 423 14.65 -17.73 -2.27
C GLU A 423 14.97 -16.24 -2.04
N VAL A 424 15.53 -15.89 -0.87
CA VAL A 424 15.78 -14.51 -0.46
C VAL A 424 17.26 -14.27 -0.19
N ALA A 425 17.83 -14.90 0.84
CA ALA A 425 19.17 -14.53 1.32
C ALA A 425 20.27 -14.80 0.29
N LEU A 426 20.32 -15.99 -0.31
CA LEU A 426 21.33 -16.34 -1.32
C LEU A 426 21.19 -15.51 -2.60
N LYS A 427 19.95 -15.23 -3.03
CA LYS A 427 19.72 -14.35 -4.19
C LYS A 427 20.16 -12.92 -3.89
N GLY A 428 19.93 -12.43 -2.67
CA GLY A 428 20.38 -11.11 -2.23
C GLY A 428 21.91 -11.02 -2.13
N LEU A 429 22.57 -12.06 -1.62
CA LEU A 429 24.03 -12.19 -1.64
C LEU A 429 24.56 -12.23 -3.08
N ALA A 430 23.84 -12.84 -4.02
CA ALA A 430 24.23 -12.84 -5.43
C ALA A 430 24.14 -11.45 -6.08
N LEU A 431 23.14 -10.64 -5.71
CA LEU A 431 23.08 -9.21 -6.10
C LEU A 431 24.27 -8.45 -5.52
N ALA A 432 24.53 -8.59 -4.22
CA ALA A 432 25.66 -7.95 -3.55
C ALA A 432 27.01 -8.33 -4.17
N ALA A 433 27.24 -9.62 -4.44
CA ALA A 433 28.45 -10.11 -5.10
C ALA A 433 28.63 -9.51 -6.51
N SER A 434 27.53 -9.30 -7.23
CA SER A 434 27.54 -8.67 -8.55
C SER A 434 27.98 -7.22 -8.49
N ASP A 435 27.46 -6.44 -7.53
CA ASP A 435 27.80 -5.03 -7.36
C ASP A 435 29.21 -4.81 -6.80
N VAL A 436 29.68 -5.71 -5.92
CA VAL A 436 31.09 -5.74 -5.49
C VAL A 436 32.01 -5.89 -6.71
N ARG A 437 31.67 -6.80 -7.63
CA ARG A 437 32.47 -7.01 -8.86
C ARG A 437 32.42 -5.82 -9.82
N ARG A 438 31.30 -5.10 -9.86
CA ARG A 438 31.16 -3.85 -10.64
C ARG A 438 31.92 -2.67 -10.00
N GLY A 439 32.51 -2.85 -8.81
CA GLY A 439 33.22 -1.81 -8.07
C GLY A 439 32.29 -0.79 -7.41
N LEU A 440 31.00 -1.11 -7.27
CA LEU A 440 29.99 -0.22 -6.68
C LEU A 440 29.95 -0.29 -5.15
N VAL A 441 30.42 -1.40 -4.58
CA VAL A 441 30.45 -1.66 -3.13
C VAL A 441 31.86 -1.47 -2.59
N THR A 442 32.01 -0.57 -1.62
CA THR A 442 33.28 -0.31 -0.94
C THR A 442 33.67 -1.46 -0.01
N PRO A 443 34.97 -1.62 0.35
CA PRO A 443 35.40 -2.66 1.30
C PRO A 443 34.69 -2.57 2.66
N GLY A 444 34.39 -1.35 3.13
CA GLY A 444 33.64 -1.13 4.37
C GLY A 444 32.18 -1.55 4.26
N GLN A 445 31.51 -1.28 3.12
CA GLN A 445 30.16 -1.79 2.85
C GLN A 445 30.14 -3.32 2.75
N LEU A 446 31.14 -3.94 2.13
CA LEU A 446 31.26 -5.39 2.06
C LEU A 446 31.48 -6.01 3.46
N ALA A 447 32.21 -5.35 4.36
CA ALA A 447 32.34 -5.79 5.74
C ALA A 447 30.98 -5.75 6.46
N ARG A 448 30.23 -4.65 6.34
CA ARG A 448 28.88 -4.52 6.92
C ARG A 448 27.90 -5.58 6.41
N ILE A 449 27.91 -5.87 5.10
CA ILE A 449 27.07 -6.93 4.53
C ILE A 449 27.42 -8.29 5.15
N ARG A 450 28.71 -8.58 5.36
CA ARG A 450 29.14 -9.85 5.96
C ARG A 450 28.71 -9.96 7.42
N GLU A 451 28.95 -8.92 8.20
CA GLU A 451 28.57 -8.83 9.61
C GLU A 451 27.05 -8.96 9.77
N ALA A 452 26.26 -8.17 9.04
CA ALA A 452 24.80 -8.21 9.13
C ALA A 452 24.20 -9.58 8.78
N VAL A 453 24.79 -10.31 7.81
CA VAL A 453 24.30 -11.65 7.43
C VAL A 453 24.81 -12.73 8.39
N GLN A 454 25.97 -12.54 9.01
CA GLN A 454 26.45 -13.41 10.10
C GLN A 454 25.53 -13.28 11.32
N ASP A 455 25.24 -12.06 11.75
CA ASP A 455 24.33 -11.77 12.85
C ASP A 455 22.93 -12.34 12.58
N LEU A 456 22.42 -12.18 11.34
CA LEU A 456 21.17 -12.81 10.92
C LEU A 456 21.21 -14.33 11.04
N ALA A 457 22.28 -14.98 10.57
CA ALA A 457 22.40 -16.43 10.64
C ALA A 457 22.46 -16.92 12.08
N GLU A 458 23.16 -16.19 12.97
CA GLU A 458 23.18 -16.46 14.40
C GLU A 458 21.80 -16.27 15.04
N GLY A 459 21.10 -15.16 14.75
CA GLY A 459 19.76 -14.88 15.26
C GLY A 459 18.71 -15.90 14.81
N LEU A 460 18.79 -16.36 13.57
CA LEU A 460 17.93 -17.43 13.04
C LEU A 460 18.38 -18.84 13.47
N GLY A 461 19.52 -18.94 14.16
CA GLY A 461 20.15 -20.17 14.64
C GLY A 461 19.27 -21.02 15.56
N GLU A 462 18.34 -20.41 16.29
CA GLU A 462 17.46 -21.11 17.23
C GLU A 462 16.16 -21.62 16.58
N LEU A 463 15.75 -21.05 15.44
CA LEU A 463 14.49 -21.41 14.78
C LEU A 463 14.58 -22.79 14.11
N PRO A 464 13.56 -23.66 14.23
CA PRO A 464 13.53 -24.94 13.52
C PRO A 464 13.30 -24.73 12.01
N ASP A 465 13.92 -25.58 11.19
CA ASP A 465 13.70 -25.59 9.74
C ASP A 465 12.52 -26.49 9.39
N VAL A 466 11.30 -25.98 9.54
CA VAL A 466 10.05 -26.69 9.28
C VAL A 466 9.11 -25.85 8.42
N ASP A 467 8.33 -26.50 7.57
CA ASP A 467 7.27 -25.79 6.87
C ASP A 467 6.17 -25.39 7.87
N PRO A 468 5.77 -24.11 7.90
CA PRO A 468 4.68 -23.69 8.76
C PRO A 468 3.38 -24.39 8.37
N PRO A 469 2.49 -24.70 9.34
CA PRO A 469 1.22 -25.35 9.06
C PRO A 469 0.43 -24.52 8.06
N ALA A 470 -0.14 -25.18 7.04
CA ALA A 470 -0.96 -24.51 6.03
C ALA A 470 -2.06 -23.71 6.72
N VAL A 471 -1.92 -22.38 6.71
CA VAL A 471 -2.88 -21.49 7.36
C VAL A 471 -4.21 -21.65 6.61
N PRO A 472 -5.28 -22.17 7.26
CA PRO A 472 -6.58 -22.26 6.61
C PRO A 472 -7.03 -20.85 6.20
N PRO A 473 -7.77 -20.69 5.09
CA PRO A 473 -8.33 -19.40 4.71
C PRO A 473 -9.48 -19.05 5.67
N SER A 474 -9.18 -18.69 6.91
CA SER A 474 -10.21 -18.39 7.92
C SER A 474 -9.88 -17.16 8.75
N GLY A 475 -10.77 -16.17 8.66
CA GLY A 475 -11.26 -15.39 9.81
C GLY A 475 -10.35 -14.31 10.38
N ASN A 476 -10.54 -13.07 9.91
CA ASN A 476 -10.50 -11.75 10.58
C ASN A 476 -9.44 -11.35 11.64
N GLY A 477 -8.55 -12.20 12.14
CA GLY A 477 -7.55 -11.83 13.17
C GLY A 477 -6.13 -11.63 12.63
N GLY A 478 -5.70 -12.44 11.66
CA GLY A 478 -4.33 -12.41 11.11
C GLY A 478 -4.14 -11.51 9.88
N ARG A 479 -5.18 -10.77 9.46
CA ARG A 479 -5.20 -10.02 8.18
C ARG A 479 -4.43 -8.70 8.21
N ILE A 480 -3.95 -8.23 9.37
CA ILE A 480 -3.12 -7.03 9.49
C ILE A 480 -1.66 -7.32 9.05
N LEU A 481 -1.25 -8.59 9.05
CA LEU A 481 0.11 -9.02 8.74
C LEU A 481 0.18 -9.98 7.54
N ARG A 482 -0.78 -9.90 6.61
CA ARG A 482 -0.52 -10.42 5.27
C ARG A 482 0.38 -9.40 4.59
N LEU A 483 1.67 -9.69 4.65
CA LEU A 483 2.69 -9.06 3.84
C LEU A 483 2.14 -8.91 2.42
N SER A 484 2.29 -7.70 1.90
CA SER A 484 1.78 -7.25 0.61
C SER A 484 1.95 -8.30 -0.50
N SER A 485 1.11 -8.23 -1.51
CA SER A 485 1.15 -9.02 -2.76
C SER A 485 2.51 -9.06 -3.50
N ALA A 486 3.57 -8.42 -3.01
CA ALA A 486 4.94 -8.65 -3.47
C ALA A 486 5.53 -10.02 -3.06
N GLU A 487 5.02 -10.67 -2.02
CA GLU A 487 5.37 -12.07 -1.77
C GLU A 487 4.83 -13.01 -2.86
N GLN A 488 3.83 -12.56 -3.65
CA GLN A 488 3.37 -13.29 -4.85
C GLN A 488 4.38 -13.30 -6.01
N ARG A 489 5.55 -12.62 -5.89
CA ARG A 489 6.68 -12.80 -6.80
C ARG A 489 7.64 -13.90 -6.36
N LEU A 490 7.60 -14.33 -5.10
CA LEU A 490 8.38 -15.50 -4.68
C LEU A 490 7.67 -16.76 -5.19
N PRO A 491 8.42 -17.78 -5.64
CA PRO A 491 7.83 -19.07 -6.02
C PRO A 491 6.95 -19.60 -4.88
N ALA A 492 5.90 -20.36 -5.22
CA ALA A 492 5.14 -21.05 -4.19
C ALA A 492 6.08 -21.91 -3.34
N PRO A 493 5.97 -21.87 -1.99
CA PRO A 493 6.86 -22.65 -1.14
C PRO A 493 6.70 -24.13 -1.50
N VAL A 494 7.79 -24.71 -1.99
CA VAL A 494 7.81 -26.14 -2.33
C VAL A 494 7.92 -26.89 -1.00
N PRO A 495 6.97 -27.77 -0.64
CA PRO A 495 7.02 -28.49 0.63
C PRO A 495 8.38 -29.16 0.84
N MET A 496 8.95 -28.95 2.01
CA MET A 496 10.17 -29.53 2.48
C MET A 496 9.92 -30.97 2.90
N LYS A 497 10.53 -31.90 2.18
CA LYS A 497 10.71 -33.29 2.63
C LYS A 497 12.21 -33.58 2.70
N LEU A 498 12.86 -32.96 3.67
CA LEU A 498 14.23 -33.26 4.03
C LEU A 498 14.25 -34.44 5.02
N PRO A 499 15.30 -35.27 5.01
CA PRO A 499 15.40 -36.42 5.91
C PRO A 499 15.52 -35.97 7.35
N ASP A 500 14.84 -36.67 8.26
CA ASP A 500 14.88 -36.35 9.67
C ASP A 500 16.28 -36.63 10.23
N ALA A 501 16.71 -35.82 11.19
CA ALA A 501 18.01 -36.00 11.87
C ALA A 501 18.19 -37.42 12.48
N ARG A 502 17.08 -38.12 12.75
CA ARG A 502 17.07 -39.49 13.27
C ARG A 502 17.54 -40.52 12.25
N ASP A 503 17.33 -40.26 10.97
CA ASP A 503 17.66 -41.17 9.86
C ASP A 503 19.16 -41.06 9.47
N ILE A 504 19.84 -40.01 9.94
CA ILE A 504 21.26 -39.78 9.64
C ILE A 504 22.15 -40.68 10.51
N PRO A 505 23.10 -41.47 9.93
CA PRO A 505 24.00 -42.33 10.67
C PRO A 505 24.91 -41.56 11.65
N PRO A 506 25.32 -42.16 12.80
CA PRO A 506 26.20 -41.53 13.78
C PRO A 506 27.48 -40.86 13.23
N PRO A 507 28.26 -41.46 12.28
CA PRO A 507 29.48 -40.82 11.78
C PRO A 507 29.21 -39.51 11.01
N TRP A 508 28.02 -39.37 10.42
CA TRP A 508 27.61 -38.15 9.71
C TRP A 508 27.11 -37.03 10.64
N ARG A 509 26.88 -37.34 11.93
CA ARG A 509 26.47 -36.35 12.95
C ARG A 509 27.67 -35.64 13.61
N ALA A 510 28.88 -36.17 13.43
CA ALA A 510 30.09 -35.58 14.01
C ALA A 510 30.43 -34.24 13.34
N GLU A 511 30.84 -33.26 14.14
CA GLU A 511 31.26 -31.96 13.62
C GLU A 511 32.41 -32.13 12.60
N GLY A 512 32.24 -31.55 11.42
CA GLY A 512 33.21 -31.67 10.32
C GLY A 512 33.05 -32.91 9.43
N ALA A 513 32.01 -33.73 9.62
CA ALA A 513 31.64 -34.78 8.68
C ALA A 513 31.35 -34.22 7.27
N VAL A 514 30.74 -33.03 7.20
CA VAL A 514 30.59 -32.25 5.98
C VAL A 514 31.47 -31.00 6.03
N LEU A 515 32.41 -30.86 5.09
CA LEU A 515 33.24 -29.66 4.96
C LEU A 515 32.58 -28.68 3.99
N CYS A 516 32.03 -27.58 4.50
CA CYS A 516 31.47 -26.48 3.71
C CYS A 516 32.58 -25.52 3.31
N VAL A 517 33.18 -25.75 2.15
CA VAL A 517 34.35 -25.00 1.65
C VAL A 517 33.91 -23.76 0.87
N ALA A 518 34.32 -22.59 1.33
CA ALA A 518 34.10 -21.33 0.63
C ALA A 518 34.91 -21.26 -0.69
N GLY A 519 34.23 -20.85 -1.75
CA GLY A 519 34.86 -20.42 -3.00
C GLY A 519 35.70 -19.15 -2.85
N ARG A 520 36.11 -18.55 -3.97
CA ARG A 520 36.99 -17.37 -3.99
C ARG A 520 36.22 -16.04 -3.86
N GLY A 521 34.91 -16.08 -4.04
CA GLY A 521 34.05 -14.91 -4.04
C GLY A 521 34.01 -14.21 -2.68
N PRO A 522 33.72 -12.90 -2.67
CA PRO A 522 33.73 -12.09 -1.44
C PRO A 522 32.66 -12.50 -0.41
N LEU A 523 31.63 -13.23 -0.84
CA LEU A 523 30.48 -13.66 -0.03
C LEU A 523 30.31 -15.20 -0.04
N ASP A 524 31.29 -15.94 -0.57
CA ASP A 524 31.25 -17.40 -0.65
C ASP A 524 31.37 -18.06 0.73
N GLU A 525 31.99 -17.37 1.70
CA GLU A 525 32.11 -17.85 3.08
C GLU A 525 30.79 -17.73 3.85
N ILE A 526 30.06 -16.62 3.64
CA ILE A 526 28.73 -16.40 4.25
C ILE A 526 27.74 -17.47 3.79
N SER A 527 27.77 -17.79 2.52
CA SER A 527 26.89 -18.80 1.96
C SER A 527 27.29 -20.23 2.35
N ALA A 528 28.58 -20.50 2.60
CA ALA A 528 29.02 -21.72 3.27
C ALA A 528 28.51 -21.82 4.72
N LEU A 529 28.45 -20.70 5.44
CA LEU A 529 27.87 -20.61 6.79
C LEU A 529 26.37 -20.92 6.77
N LEU A 530 25.60 -20.34 5.85
CA LEU A 530 24.17 -20.65 5.69
C LEU A 530 23.95 -22.14 5.39
N LEU A 531 24.78 -22.75 4.53
CA LEU A 531 24.70 -24.19 4.26
C LEU A 531 25.02 -25.03 5.50
N ALA A 532 26.08 -24.72 6.23
CA ALA A 532 26.47 -25.44 7.44
C ALA A 532 25.36 -25.41 8.51
N GLN A 533 24.70 -24.26 8.66
CA GLN A 533 23.56 -24.09 9.56
C GLN A 533 22.39 -25.01 9.17
N ILE A 534 21.97 -25.02 7.90
CA ILE A 534 20.88 -25.90 7.46
C ILE A 534 21.26 -27.38 7.59
N LEU A 535 22.50 -27.76 7.24
CA LEU A 535 22.97 -29.14 7.44
C LEU A 535 22.87 -29.57 8.92
N GLY A 536 23.30 -28.70 9.84
CA GLY A 536 23.19 -28.93 11.28
C GLY A 536 21.74 -29.11 11.76
N LYS A 537 20.80 -28.33 11.21
CA LYS A 537 19.36 -28.46 11.51
C LYS A 537 18.78 -29.82 11.11
N HIS A 538 19.33 -30.44 10.07
CA HIS A 538 18.95 -31.79 9.61
C HIS A 538 19.87 -32.90 10.13
N GLY A 539 20.65 -32.63 11.20
CA GLY A 539 21.46 -33.63 11.89
C GLY A 539 22.79 -34.00 11.24
N LEU A 540 23.22 -33.27 10.19
CA LEU A 540 24.50 -33.45 9.53
C LEU A 540 25.54 -32.53 10.18
N GLY A 541 26.59 -33.10 10.75
CA GLY A 541 27.66 -32.32 11.37
C GLY A 541 28.51 -31.61 10.32
N ALA A 542 28.33 -30.30 10.20
CA ALA A 542 28.98 -29.47 9.19
C ALA A 542 29.96 -28.48 9.80
N ARG A 543 31.06 -28.21 9.07
CA ARG A 543 32.04 -27.18 9.46
C ARG A 543 32.38 -26.29 8.27
N VAL A 544 32.39 -24.98 8.50
CA VAL A 544 32.78 -23.98 7.50
C VAL A 544 34.31 -23.95 7.34
N VAL A 545 34.78 -23.98 6.10
CA VAL A 545 36.19 -23.88 5.75
C VAL A 545 36.41 -22.64 4.88
N PRO A 546 37.13 -21.61 5.36
CA PRO A 546 37.35 -20.39 4.60
C PRO A 546 38.26 -20.64 3.39
N HIS A 547 38.14 -19.79 2.36
CA HIS A 547 38.92 -19.92 1.13
C HIS A 547 40.44 -19.95 1.39
N ALA A 548 40.90 -19.21 2.38
CA ALA A 548 42.30 -19.13 2.77
C ALA A 548 42.87 -20.52 3.16
N ALA A 549 42.08 -21.36 3.82
CA ALA A 549 42.49 -22.70 4.24
C ALA A 549 42.66 -23.68 3.05
N VAL A 550 42.00 -23.41 1.93
CA VAL A 550 42.08 -24.19 0.68
C VAL A 550 42.91 -23.50 -0.40
N SER A 551 43.71 -22.50 0.02
CA SER A 551 44.70 -21.84 -0.82
C SER A 551 45.80 -22.82 -1.22
N ARG A 552 46.56 -22.49 -2.27
CA ARG A 552 47.72 -23.31 -2.68
C ARG A 552 48.76 -23.48 -1.56
N ARG A 553 48.82 -22.53 -0.62
CA ARG A 553 49.78 -22.50 0.47
C ARG A 553 49.34 -23.38 1.64
N ASP A 554 48.06 -23.34 1.97
CA ASP A 554 47.57 -23.85 3.26
C ASP A 554 46.78 -25.16 3.15
N ILE A 555 46.41 -25.59 1.94
CA ILE A 555 45.60 -26.80 1.75
C ILE A 555 46.24 -28.07 2.31
N ALA A 556 47.57 -28.15 2.36
CA ALA A 556 48.29 -29.28 2.95
C ALA A 556 48.12 -29.36 4.49
N ARG A 557 47.66 -28.28 5.14
CA ARG A 557 47.39 -28.19 6.58
C ARG A 557 45.90 -28.28 6.89
N LEU A 558 45.05 -28.46 5.87
CA LEU A 558 43.62 -28.59 6.07
C LEU A 558 43.32 -29.82 6.93
N ASP A 559 42.59 -29.63 8.02
CA ASP A 559 42.12 -30.74 8.84
C ASP A 559 41.01 -31.49 8.10
N THR A 560 41.32 -32.71 7.68
CA THR A 560 40.45 -33.60 6.92
C THR A 560 39.93 -34.78 7.73
N ARG A 561 40.25 -34.85 9.03
CA ARG A 561 39.86 -35.99 9.87
C ARG A 561 38.35 -36.06 9.99
N GLY A 562 37.78 -37.22 9.67
CA GLY A 562 36.34 -37.46 9.75
C GLY A 562 35.51 -36.86 8.62
N ALA A 563 36.12 -36.25 7.59
CA ALA A 563 35.39 -35.67 6.47
C ALA A 563 34.83 -36.74 5.52
N LEU A 564 33.50 -36.85 5.47
CA LEU A 564 32.74 -37.78 4.64
C LEU A 564 32.18 -37.12 3.38
N MET A 565 32.03 -35.79 3.38
CA MET A 565 31.56 -35.00 2.24
C MET A 565 32.25 -33.63 2.18
N VAL A 566 32.49 -33.13 0.97
CA VAL A 566 32.94 -31.76 0.73
C VAL A 566 31.90 -31.00 -0.09
N CYS A 567 31.41 -29.88 0.42
CA CYS A 567 30.50 -28.98 -0.28
C CYS A 567 31.22 -27.67 -0.62
N VAL A 568 31.50 -27.45 -1.91
CA VAL A 568 32.09 -26.19 -2.38
C VAL A 568 30.98 -25.17 -2.63
N CYS A 569 31.10 -24.02 -1.98
CA CYS A 569 30.06 -23.00 -1.86
C CYS A 569 30.44 -21.78 -2.71
N VAL A 570 29.65 -21.47 -3.74
CA VAL A 570 29.91 -20.34 -4.65
C VAL A 570 28.63 -19.56 -4.92
N VAL A 571 28.58 -18.29 -4.50
CA VAL A 571 27.42 -17.40 -4.72
C VAL A 571 27.38 -16.92 -6.17
N GLN A 572 28.54 -16.71 -6.77
CA GLN A 572 28.60 -16.20 -8.14
C GLN A 572 29.84 -16.70 -8.88
N MET A 573 29.65 -17.17 -10.11
CA MET A 573 30.75 -17.56 -11.00
C MET A 573 30.97 -16.49 -12.08
N PRO A 574 32.10 -15.75 -12.05
CA PRO A 574 32.48 -14.90 -13.16
C PRO A 574 33.16 -15.72 -14.27
N GLY A 575 32.60 -15.72 -15.48
CA GLY A 575 33.26 -16.24 -16.69
C GLY A 575 33.60 -17.74 -16.66
N ALA A 576 34.65 -18.14 -17.38
CA ALA A 576 35.06 -19.54 -17.49
C ALA A 576 35.41 -20.15 -16.11
N PRO A 577 34.97 -21.38 -15.80
CA PRO A 577 34.99 -21.99 -14.45
C PRO A 577 36.39 -22.42 -13.97
N SER A 578 37.46 -21.77 -14.45
CA SER A 578 38.85 -22.15 -14.20
C SER A 578 39.17 -22.16 -12.70
N HIS A 579 38.75 -21.14 -11.95
CA HIS A 579 38.99 -21.06 -10.51
C HIS A 579 38.32 -22.19 -9.72
N LEU A 580 37.05 -22.47 -10.02
CA LEU A 580 36.32 -23.58 -9.41
C LEU A 580 36.97 -24.92 -9.77
N ARG A 581 37.32 -25.12 -11.04
CA ARG A 581 38.01 -26.34 -11.50
C ARG A 581 39.35 -26.55 -10.79
N TYR A 582 40.16 -25.50 -10.62
CA TYR A 582 41.41 -25.59 -9.88
C TYR A 582 41.21 -25.84 -8.39
N LEU A 583 40.14 -25.32 -7.80
CA LEU A 583 39.79 -25.61 -6.40
C LEU A 583 39.39 -27.08 -6.24
N LEU A 584 38.49 -27.58 -7.09
CA LEU A 584 38.05 -28.98 -7.10
C LEU A 584 39.23 -29.94 -7.27
N ARG A 585 40.14 -29.66 -8.23
CA ARG A 585 41.36 -30.46 -8.42
C ARG A 585 42.24 -30.51 -7.18
N ARG A 586 42.45 -29.37 -6.52
CA ARG A 586 43.25 -29.32 -5.28
C ARG A 586 42.59 -30.09 -4.14
N LEU A 587 41.27 -29.96 -3.98
CA LEU A 587 40.51 -30.72 -2.99
C LEU A 587 40.60 -32.22 -3.27
N ARG A 588 40.47 -32.65 -4.54
CA ARG A 588 40.61 -34.05 -4.95
C ARG A 588 42.00 -34.63 -4.71
N GLN A 589 43.05 -33.82 -4.76
CA GLN A 589 44.41 -34.25 -4.41
C GLN A 589 44.58 -34.57 -2.93
N VAL A 590 43.88 -33.83 -2.04
CA VAL A 590 43.97 -34.02 -0.58
C VAL A 590 42.92 -35.00 -0.07
N LEU A 591 41.77 -35.07 -0.72
CA LEU A 591 40.61 -35.92 -0.39
C LEU A 591 40.20 -36.76 -1.62
N PRO A 592 40.99 -37.78 -2.01
CA PRO A 592 40.75 -38.52 -3.25
C PRO A 592 39.47 -39.36 -3.23
N GLN A 593 39.12 -39.92 -2.06
CA GLN A 593 37.98 -40.84 -1.91
C GLN A 593 36.68 -40.14 -1.48
N THR A 594 36.74 -38.89 -1.03
CA THR A 594 35.58 -38.16 -0.51
C THR A 594 34.73 -37.60 -1.67
N PRO A 595 33.40 -37.79 -1.66
CA PRO A 595 32.52 -37.15 -2.63
C PRO A 595 32.57 -35.62 -2.49
N ILE A 596 32.48 -34.93 -3.63
CA ILE A 596 32.47 -33.46 -3.69
C ILE A 596 31.19 -32.99 -4.39
N VAL A 597 30.45 -32.12 -3.72
CA VAL A 597 29.27 -31.40 -4.21
C VAL A 597 29.66 -29.96 -4.47
N ALA A 598 29.31 -29.42 -5.64
CA ALA A 598 29.51 -28.00 -5.97
C ALA A 598 28.16 -27.26 -5.94
N GLY A 599 27.99 -26.39 -4.94
CA GLY A 599 26.86 -25.48 -4.81
C GLY A 599 27.11 -24.18 -5.56
N ILE A 600 26.28 -23.91 -6.56
CA ILE A 600 26.36 -22.71 -7.40
C ILE A 600 25.05 -21.95 -7.26
N TRP A 601 25.04 -20.92 -6.41
CA TRP A 601 23.83 -20.16 -6.05
C TRP A 601 23.70 -18.90 -6.88
N THR A 602 23.75 -19.04 -8.20
CA THR A 602 23.58 -17.91 -9.11
C THR A 602 22.13 -17.45 -9.10
N GLY A 603 21.86 -16.19 -8.75
CA GLY A 603 20.51 -15.62 -8.73
C GLY A 603 19.77 -15.56 -10.09
N GLN A 604 20.33 -16.13 -11.17
CA GLN A 604 19.67 -16.28 -12.47
C GLN A 604 19.43 -17.75 -12.80
N GLU A 605 18.21 -18.06 -13.27
CA GLU A 605 17.81 -19.38 -13.81
C GLU A 605 18.48 -19.74 -15.15
N ALA A 606 19.33 -18.86 -15.69
CA ALA A 606 20.03 -19.09 -16.95
C ALA A 606 20.82 -20.40 -16.86
N GLY A 607 20.38 -21.40 -17.63
CA GLY A 607 20.87 -22.76 -17.58
C GLY A 607 22.40 -22.79 -17.61
N LEU A 608 23.00 -23.50 -16.66
CA LEU A 608 24.34 -24.02 -16.91
C LEU A 608 24.24 -24.88 -18.18
N ASP A 609 24.91 -24.46 -19.25
CA ASP A 609 25.10 -25.28 -20.44
C ASP A 609 25.49 -26.70 -19.99
N GLU A 610 24.90 -27.76 -20.56
CA GLU A 610 25.30 -29.16 -20.32
C GLU A 610 26.82 -29.35 -20.41
N ARG A 611 27.47 -28.55 -21.28
CA ARG A 611 28.93 -28.45 -21.43
C ARG A 611 29.70 -28.08 -20.16
N LEU A 612 29.11 -27.33 -19.23
CA LEU A 612 29.77 -26.96 -17.98
C LEU A 612 29.71 -28.11 -16.95
N GLN A 613 28.63 -28.89 -16.95
CA GLN A 613 28.50 -30.11 -16.14
C GLN A 613 29.56 -31.15 -16.55
N ASP A 614 29.74 -31.37 -17.86
CA ASP A 614 30.72 -32.33 -18.38
C ASP A 614 32.20 -31.96 -18.05
N ASN A 615 32.47 -30.68 -17.75
CA ASN A 615 33.82 -30.15 -17.56
C ASN A 615 34.22 -29.91 -16.09
N LEU A 616 33.33 -30.23 -15.14
CA LEU A 616 33.56 -30.08 -13.71
C LEU A 616 33.69 -31.46 -13.07
N GLU A 617 34.83 -31.75 -12.44
CA GLU A 617 35.15 -33.03 -11.78
C GLU A 617 34.32 -33.29 -10.48
N ALA A 618 33.16 -32.63 -10.33
CA ALA A 618 32.28 -32.75 -9.16
C ALA A 618 31.23 -33.86 -9.38
N ARG A 619 30.90 -34.62 -8.32
CA ARG A 619 29.94 -35.73 -8.40
C ARG A 619 28.51 -35.22 -8.57
N HIS A 620 28.20 -34.07 -7.96
CA HIS A 620 26.90 -33.40 -8.06
C HIS A 620 27.07 -31.87 -8.11
N ILE A 621 26.31 -31.21 -8.98
CA ILE A 621 26.15 -29.76 -9.00
C ILE A 621 24.75 -29.43 -8.51
N VAL A 622 24.66 -28.55 -7.51
CA VAL A 622 23.41 -28.15 -6.85
C VAL A 622 23.22 -26.65 -6.93
N ARG A 623 21.97 -26.18 -7.03
CA ARG A 623 21.61 -24.76 -7.18
C ARG A 623 20.90 -24.18 -5.96
N THR A 624 20.49 -25.04 -5.04
CA THR A 624 19.77 -24.68 -3.82
C THR A 624 20.46 -25.36 -2.62
N LEU A 625 20.34 -24.77 -1.44
CA LEU A 625 20.72 -25.39 -0.17
C LEU A 625 19.93 -26.68 0.04
N ARG A 626 18.65 -26.68 -0.33
CA ARG A 626 17.81 -27.89 -0.30
C ARG A 626 18.44 -29.06 -1.07
N ASP A 627 18.85 -28.84 -2.31
CA ASP A 627 19.49 -29.87 -3.14
C ASP A 627 20.83 -30.32 -2.54
N ALA A 628 21.59 -29.39 -1.94
CA ALA A 628 22.84 -29.71 -1.25
C ALA A 628 22.63 -30.62 -0.04
N VAL A 629 21.63 -30.33 0.79
CA VAL A 629 21.26 -31.15 1.96
C VAL A 629 20.78 -32.52 1.52
N LEU A 630 19.92 -32.59 0.50
CA LEU A 630 19.46 -33.85 -0.08
C LEU A 630 20.63 -34.69 -0.63
N ALA A 631 21.60 -34.07 -1.31
CA ALA A 631 22.78 -34.77 -1.80
C ALA A 631 23.64 -35.34 -0.65
N CYS A 632 23.82 -34.58 0.43
CA CYS A 632 24.55 -35.04 1.62
C CYS A 632 23.82 -36.19 2.32
N ALA A 633 22.51 -36.06 2.53
CA ALA A 633 21.75 -37.08 3.21
C ALA A 633 21.61 -38.37 2.39
N ARG A 634 21.47 -38.28 1.06
CA ARG A 634 21.51 -39.47 0.18
C ARG A 634 22.85 -40.19 0.29
N ALA A 635 23.96 -39.46 0.28
CA ALA A 635 25.29 -40.05 0.46
C ALA A 635 25.42 -40.75 1.83
N ALA A 636 24.86 -40.15 2.88
CA ALA A 636 24.85 -40.74 4.22
C ALA A 636 24.06 -42.06 4.29
N VAL A 637 22.88 -42.11 3.66
CA VAL A 637 22.05 -43.31 3.61
C VAL A 637 22.69 -44.40 2.74
N GLU A 638 23.25 -44.04 1.58
CA GLU A 638 23.95 -44.98 0.69
C GLU A 638 25.17 -45.62 1.36
N GLU A 639 25.94 -44.86 2.14
CA GLU A 639 27.10 -45.38 2.88
C GLU A 639 26.67 -46.36 3.98
N ALA A 640 25.61 -46.05 4.73
CA ALA A 640 25.05 -46.96 5.74
C ALA A 640 24.55 -48.27 5.13
N ASP A 641 23.90 -48.20 3.96
CA ASP A 641 23.44 -49.36 3.20
C ASP A 641 24.60 -50.23 2.70
N GLN A 642 25.72 -49.61 2.32
CA GLN A 642 26.93 -50.32 1.89
C GLN A 642 27.66 -50.98 3.05
N ASP A 643 27.77 -50.31 4.20
CA ASP A 643 28.37 -50.89 5.40
C ASP A 643 27.52 -52.03 5.98
N ALA A 644 26.18 -51.94 5.91
CA ALA A 644 25.28 -53.03 6.30
C ALA A 644 25.40 -54.27 5.39
N ARG A 645 25.82 -54.09 4.13
CA ARG A 645 26.01 -55.18 3.14
C ARG A 645 27.43 -55.75 3.15
N ARG A 646 28.38 -55.17 3.89
CA ARG A 646 29.72 -55.76 4.05
C ARG A 646 29.60 -57.03 4.91
N PRO A 647 30.01 -58.21 4.41
CA PRO A 647 30.03 -59.41 5.24
C PRO A 647 30.97 -59.17 6.42
N ALA A 648 30.52 -59.51 7.63
CA ALA A 648 31.38 -59.53 8.81
C ALA A 648 32.63 -60.35 8.45
N SER A 649 33.78 -59.68 8.40
CA SER A 649 35.04 -60.37 8.13
C SER A 649 35.32 -61.31 9.31
N PRO A 650 35.68 -62.58 9.05
CA PRO A 650 35.71 -63.64 10.05
C PRO A 650 36.73 -63.43 11.17
#